data_AF-A0A3G6RYK5-F1
#
_entry.id   AF-A0A3G6RYK5-F1
#
_cell.length_a   1.000
_cell.length_b   1.000
_cell.length_c   1.000
_cell.angle_alpha   90.00
_cell.angle_beta   90.00
_cell.angle_gamma   90.00
#
_symmetry.space_group_name_H-M   'P 1'
#
loop_
_entity.id
_entity.type
_entity.pdbx_description
1 polymer ?
#
loop_
_entity_poly.entity_id
_entity_poly.type
_entity_poly.pdbx_seq_one_letter_code
_entity_poly.pdbx_strand_id
1 'polypeptide(L)'
;MKAKLFYLLVLFITSLGLKGQTVTFSDSNFKAKLLSASSGNTIAKDLNSNYFKIDANGDGEIQISEALQVSELNISFYGGNFSGTTISSINGIKSFSALKTFQLQIGNTSYYSGAVDVSNMSSLENVNLSIDFKGSSNHDINLQNCSALKTLDAGFIYASPGISFTGCTALTDIKLKGYHDLYGTAPVSLSNLNFGTITTLKSLYIENININTLSLQGCNALEELTLKEYFNNTVSNPLNLANLPGLKKLILNKYNITLDAHSCPNLTSITGGNITDLNVQDCANLVDLKVASFNNTMNVKNCTQLKTIFGIANCSTIDLSTSNLQSLDSITFLPIDCYQQQSTLLSSLNVQNCPNLRKISTYELKLTALDVSNLPKLESLQVLQCGSNRITSINASNCPLLNTFDIKGLYKVQSINLQNCSSLPTIILHDGNAYEGKYAISNINLTGCDQFNNLDIRNCSFTSLDLPTLPLLKKLDCSNNFLTDLNLMNLQSLESVVCGKNKLTTLAVNNLPNLVSFDYSDGYLASANFQNLPKLKNLSFSNNKLTSMVLNNLPLIEKLQCNNNLLTNLDLQNLPGIKNLDCSKNQLVTLVVDNLTGLEALTCSNNQLSSLNLTGNPSLGYLDCSYNNLTSLDATNLKVLPATTTYNVGILNCSHNQLQSLNIAGIHMSSIDFSYNNLSAVNLDNTSFDFYFDCSNNQLTTLDLSKYYYSDYAPTLETFNCSNNALTTMFLKNGINEFGSSPDFSNNPNLKYICSDDAELTKVQSLVSQYGYSNCSVSSYCSFTPGGAYNTITGTVRFDGNNNGCDPNDDVFENMKLKIDDGTTTGETFVKRDGTYSFFTQSGDFTVTAEPENPSLFTVNPASFTINSTAVNNTTSTQDLCVSKNANGKDLEIVVAPVTDARPGFDAVYKLMWRNKGNTTLSGTAVLNFDSTKMTFVSSSLPPTVSGSQIKFNVTNLKPYANTSSEITFRINAPTDASSPVNIGDVLNFTADISPISGDINPDDNNFSYKQTVVGSYDPNDIICLEGKNIPLPMVGKYLHYMVNFENTGTASATNIVVEMDINPDDYEVASLQLQNTSHLSYTKMTGNKAEFIMKDINLQAGAHGNLLLKIKSKNNLVLGDRVINKANIYFDYNYPVITNEAITTIGENGTLSTSDNINNRSTATIFPNPTKGDVNINTDSKILSVEIYDGQGRIIQKHAGINSLSTKIAIRSTISGIYIFKIITEKETLIKKVIKN
;
A
#
# COMPACT_ATOMS: atom_id res chain seq x y z
N MET A 1 -33.13 -94.22 -96.94
CA MET A 1 -33.81 -92.96 -96.58
C MET A 1 -33.93 -92.76 -95.05
N LYS A 2 -32.92 -93.16 -94.25
CA LYS A 2 -32.92 -93.05 -92.77
C LYS A 2 -31.90 -92.04 -92.19
N ALA A 3 -31.02 -91.46 -93.02
CA ALA A 3 -30.05 -90.43 -92.59
C ALA A 3 -30.60 -88.98 -92.66
N LYS A 4 -31.62 -88.72 -93.49
CA LYS A 4 -32.19 -87.36 -93.65
C LYS A 4 -33.21 -86.99 -92.56
N LEU A 5 -33.75 -87.96 -91.81
CA LEU A 5 -34.68 -87.67 -90.71
C LEU A 5 -33.96 -87.30 -89.40
N PHE A 6 -32.74 -87.81 -89.18
CA PHE A 6 -31.93 -87.47 -88.01
C PHE A 6 -31.35 -86.05 -88.09
N TYR A 7 -30.89 -85.62 -89.27
CA TYR A 7 -30.39 -84.25 -89.46
C TYR A 7 -31.51 -83.20 -89.44
N LEU A 8 -32.74 -83.54 -89.87
CA LEU A 8 -33.86 -82.61 -89.76
C LEU A 8 -34.34 -82.48 -88.29
N LEU A 9 -34.27 -83.56 -87.49
CA LEU A 9 -34.59 -83.50 -86.06
C LEU A 9 -33.53 -82.73 -85.26
N VAL A 10 -32.24 -82.87 -85.61
CA VAL A 10 -31.15 -82.10 -84.97
C VAL A 10 -31.20 -80.63 -85.40
N LEU A 11 -31.54 -80.30 -86.65
CA LEU A 11 -31.72 -78.90 -87.08
C LEU A 11 -33.00 -78.23 -86.55
N PHE A 12 -34.05 -78.99 -86.23
CA PHE A 12 -35.24 -78.46 -85.55
C PHE A 12 -35.02 -78.26 -84.04
N ILE A 13 -34.06 -78.98 -83.45
CA ILE A 13 -33.64 -78.78 -82.04
C ILE A 13 -32.61 -77.64 -81.92
N THR A 14 -31.84 -77.31 -82.98
CA THR A 14 -30.92 -76.15 -82.98
C THR A 14 -31.54 -74.82 -83.42
N SER A 15 -32.82 -74.79 -83.83
CA SER A 15 -33.56 -73.55 -84.15
C SER A 15 -34.60 -73.15 -83.09
N LEU A 16 -34.80 -73.98 -82.06
CA LEU A 16 -35.30 -73.52 -80.77
C LEU A 16 -34.11 -72.93 -80.03
N GLY A 17 -33.83 -71.64 -80.27
CA GLY A 17 -32.96 -70.88 -79.37
C GLY A 17 -33.54 -70.98 -77.97
N LEU A 18 -32.98 -71.89 -77.15
CA LEU A 18 -33.16 -71.91 -75.71
C LEU A 18 -32.57 -70.60 -75.20
N LYS A 19 -33.36 -69.52 -75.27
CA LYS A 19 -33.06 -68.32 -74.49
C LYS A 19 -33.04 -68.80 -73.05
N GLY A 20 -31.86 -68.73 -72.43
CA GLY A 20 -31.73 -68.98 -71.00
C GLY A 20 -32.78 -68.15 -70.28
N GLN A 21 -33.46 -68.72 -69.29
CA GLN A 21 -34.52 -68.02 -68.58
C GLN A 21 -33.94 -66.72 -67.98
N THR A 22 -34.40 -65.57 -68.47
CA THR A 22 -33.94 -64.25 -68.05
C THR A 22 -34.52 -63.90 -66.68
N VAL A 23 -33.71 -63.30 -65.81
CA VAL A 23 -34.16 -62.75 -64.54
C VAL A 23 -34.94 -61.46 -64.78
N THR A 24 -36.17 -61.39 -64.27
CA THR A 24 -36.99 -60.18 -64.37
C THR A 24 -36.62 -59.20 -63.26
N PHE A 25 -36.29 -57.97 -63.63
CA PHE A 25 -36.06 -56.86 -62.71
C PHE A 25 -37.11 -55.78 -62.94
N SER A 26 -37.83 -55.38 -61.88
CA SER A 26 -38.83 -54.30 -61.98
C SER A 26 -38.21 -52.90 -61.93
N ASP A 27 -36.98 -52.77 -61.41
CA ASP A 27 -36.25 -51.52 -61.33
C ASP A 27 -35.05 -51.52 -62.29
N SER A 28 -35.08 -50.60 -63.26
CA SER A 28 -34.06 -50.51 -64.30
C SER A 28 -32.71 -50.04 -63.77
N ASN A 29 -32.69 -49.20 -62.73
CA ASN A 29 -31.46 -48.71 -62.11
C ASN A 29 -30.77 -49.81 -61.30
N PHE A 30 -31.55 -50.65 -60.62
CA PHE A 30 -31.03 -51.84 -59.95
C PHE A 30 -30.43 -52.84 -60.95
N LYS A 31 -31.14 -53.14 -62.06
CA LYS A 31 -30.60 -53.97 -63.16
C LYS A 31 -29.33 -53.37 -63.76
N ALA A 32 -29.32 -52.07 -64.06
CA ALA A 32 -28.15 -51.39 -64.62
C ALA A 32 -26.92 -51.48 -63.71
N LYS A 33 -27.12 -51.36 -62.38
CA LYS A 33 -26.03 -51.52 -61.43
C LYS A 33 -25.45 -52.93 -61.46
N LEU A 34 -26.29 -53.97 -61.54
CA LEU A 34 -25.83 -55.36 -61.66
C LEU A 34 -25.09 -55.61 -62.98
N LEU A 35 -25.59 -55.09 -64.11
CA LEU A 35 -24.93 -55.21 -65.43
C LEU A 35 -23.57 -54.49 -65.48
N SER A 36 -23.36 -53.46 -64.65
CA SER A 36 -22.09 -52.75 -64.54
C SER A 36 -21.01 -53.53 -63.77
N ALA A 37 -21.34 -54.69 -63.18
CA ALA A 37 -20.36 -55.55 -62.52
C ALA A 37 -19.24 -55.95 -63.48
N SER A 38 -18.00 -55.91 -63.00
CA SER A 38 -16.82 -56.30 -63.77
C SER A 38 -15.70 -56.74 -62.84
N SER A 39 -14.64 -57.32 -63.38
CA SER A 39 -13.42 -57.61 -62.62
C SER A 39 -12.70 -56.36 -62.09
N GLY A 40 -13.05 -55.17 -62.57
CA GLY A 40 -12.48 -53.89 -62.16
C GLY A 40 -13.26 -53.15 -61.06
N ASN A 41 -14.38 -53.70 -60.56
CA ASN A 41 -15.17 -53.06 -59.50
C ASN A 41 -15.63 -54.07 -58.44
N THR A 42 -16.16 -53.55 -57.33
CA THR A 42 -16.51 -54.36 -56.16
C THR A 42 -17.94 -54.89 -56.18
N ILE A 43 -18.65 -54.81 -57.30
CA ILE A 43 -20.11 -54.99 -57.34
C ILE A 43 -20.50 -56.45 -57.14
N ALA A 44 -19.80 -57.40 -57.78
CA ALA A 44 -20.13 -58.82 -57.72
C ALA A 44 -18.89 -59.70 -57.68
N LYS A 45 -18.92 -60.76 -56.86
CA LYS A 45 -17.91 -61.83 -56.86
C LYS A 45 -18.49 -63.16 -57.32
N ASP A 46 -17.67 -63.94 -58.00
CA ASP A 46 -17.98 -65.30 -58.42
C ASP A 46 -17.89 -66.31 -57.25
N LEU A 47 -18.19 -67.59 -57.51
CA LEU A 47 -18.09 -68.67 -56.52
C LEU A 47 -16.67 -68.91 -55.96
N ASN A 48 -15.62 -68.39 -56.62
CA ASN A 48 -14.22 -68.45 -56.21
C ASN A 48 -13.75 -67.15 -55.52
N SER A 49 -14.68 -66.24 -55.20
CA SER A 49 -14.42 -64.94 -54.59
C SER A 49 -13.61 -63.95 -55.46
N ASN A 50 -13.62 -64.11 -56.79
CA ASN A 50 -13.05 -63.14 -57.73
C ASN A 50 -14.11 -62.16 -58.21
N TYR A 51 -13.76 -60.88 -58.38
CA TYR A 51 -14.66 -59.92 -59.03
C TYR A 51 -14.85 -60.26 -60.51
N PHE A 52 -16.08 -60.19 -61.00
CA PHE A 52 -16.38 -60.61 -62.38
C PHE A 52 -17.58 -59.88 -62.99
N LYS A 53 -17.77 -60.05 -64.30
CA LYS A 53 -18.93 -59.55 -65.04
C LYS A 53 -20.07 -60.57 -64.93
N ILE A 54 -21.24 -60.15 -64.44
CA ILE A 54 -22.41 -61.03 -64.27
C ILE A 54 -22.98 -61.46 -65.64
N ASP A 55 -23.25 -60.49 -66.53
CA ASP A 55 -23.68 -60.73 -67.91
C ASP A 55 -22.48 -61.26 -68.72
N ALA A 56 -22.33 -62.58 -68.76
CA ALA A 56 -21.19 -63.28 -69.33
C ALA A 56 -21.26 -63.30 -70.86
N ASN A 57 -22.46 -63.30 -71.43
CA ASN A 57 -22.67 -63.39 -72.88
C ASN A 57 -22.73 -62.01 -73.59
N GLY A 58 -22.89 -60.92 -72.83
CA GLY A 58 -22.89 -59.55 -73.35
C GLY A 58 -24.21 -59.09 -73.98
N ASP A 59 -25.31 -59.81 -73.78
CA ASP A 59 -26.61 -59.52 -74.41
C ASP A 59 -27.43 -58.45 -73.67
N GLY A 60 -26.93 -57.94 -72.55
CA GLY A 60 -27.59 -56.91 -71.73
C GLY A 60 -28.73 -57.45 -70.86
N GLU A 61 -28.92 -58.76 -70.82
CA GLU A 61 -29.82 -59.45 -69.90
C GLU A 61 -29.01 -60.29 -68.90
N ILE A 62 -29.57 -60.55 -67.72
CA ILE A 62 -28.97 -61.50 -66.75
C ILE A 62 -29.81 -62.77 -66.81
N GLN A 63 -29.21 -63.88 -67.23
CA GLN A 63 -29.87 -65.19 -67.21
C GLN A 63 -29.73 -65.87 -65.85
N ILE A 64 -30.65 -66.78 -65.53
CA ILE A 64 -30.60 -67.55 -64.27
C ILE A 64 -29.25 -68.29 -64.12
N SER A 65 -28.68 -68.81 -65.21
CA SER A 65 -27.36 -69.45 -65.23
C SER A 65 -26.21 -68.52 -64.85
N GLU A 66 -26.34 -67.22 -65.14
CA GLU A 66 -25.35 -66.20 -64.79
C GLU A 66 -25.51 -65.76 -63.33
N ALA A 67 -26.75 -65.57 -62.89
CA ALA A 67 -27.06 -65.28 -61.48
C ALA A 67 -26.58 -66.40 -60.53
N LEU A 68 -26.60 -67.65 -60.99
CA LEU A 68 -26.07 -68.83 -60.28
C LEU A 68 -24.54 -68.78 -60.01
N GLN A 69 -23.78 -67.95 -60.72
CA GLN A 69 -22.33 -67.83 -60.52
C GLN A 69 -21.94 -66.78 -59.47
N VAL A 70 -22.89 -65.97 -58.99
CA VAL A 70 -22.59 -64.86 -58.06
C VAL A 70 -22.66 -65.34 -56.61
N SER A 71 -21.57 -65.14 -55.86
CA SER A 71 -21.49 -65.45 -54.43
C SER A 71 -21.57 -64.22 -53.51
N GLU A 72 -21.19 -63.03 -53.98
CA GLU A 72 -21.31 -61.79 -53.20
C GLU A 72 -21.81 -60.64 -54.09
N LEU A 73 -22.68 -59.81 -53.53
CA LEU A 73 -23.14 -58.56 -54.15
C LEU A 73 -22.93 -57.40 -53.18
N ASN A 74 -22.24 -56.36 -53.65
CA ASN A 74 -22.09 -55.10 -52.94
C ASN A 74 -22.67 -53.97 -53.81
N ILE A 75 -23.89 -53.59 -53.46
CA ILE A 75 -24.69 -52.62 -54.19
C ILE A 75 -24.71 -51.31 -53.40
N SER A 76 -23.84 -50.37 -53.80
CA SER A 76 -23.83 -49.02 -53.24
C SER A 76 -24.28 -47.99 -54.26
N PHE A 77 -25.23 -47.15 -53.84
CA PHE A 77 -25.70 -45.95 -54.54
C PHE A 77 -25.15 -44.67 -53.90
N TYR A 78 -24.01 -44.77 -53.19
CA TYR A 78 -23.34 -43.66 -52.53
C TYR A 78 -22.10 -43.21 -53.34
N GLY A 79 -22.09 -41.99 -53.89
CA GLY A 79 -20.97 -41.41 -54.65
C GLY A 79 -20.73 -41.99 -56.07
N GLY A 80 -20.20 -41.16 -56.99
CA GLY A 80 -19.91 -41.53 -58.41
C GLY A 80 -21.01 -41.11 -59.41
N ASN A 81 -20.99 -41.63 -60.65
CA ASN A 81 -21.98 -41.37 -61.74
C ASN A 81 -23.45 -41.74 -61.40
N PHE A 82 -23.70 -42.24 -60.19
CA PHE A 82 -25.00 -42.64 -59.65
C PHE A 82 -25.47 -41.69 -58.52
N SER A 83 -24.80 -40.55 -58.31
CA SER A 83 -25.28 -39.50 -57.39
C SER A 83 -26.62 -38.94 -57.91
N GLY A 84 -27.71 -39.26 -57.23
CA GLY A 84 -29.07 -38.84 -57.59
C GLY A 84 -29.95 -39.92 -58.25
N THR A 85 -29.44 -41.14 -58.51
CA THR A 85 -30.27 -42.25 -59.00
C THR A 85 -31.02 -42.95 -57.85
N THR A 86 -32.36 -42.94 -57.90
CA THR A 86 -33.22 -43.69 -56.98
C THR A 86 -33.47 -45.10 -57.49
N ILE A 87 -33.38 -46.10 -56.61
CA ILE A 87 -34.02 -47.40 -56.81
C ILE A 87 -35.27 -47.50 -55.95
N SER A 88 -36.27 -48.24 -56.43
CA SER A 88 -37.59 -48.44 -55.81
C SER A 88 -37.88 -49.91 -55.53
N SER A 89 -37.10 -50.83 -56.09
CA SER A 89 -37.23 -52.27 -55.86
C SER A 89 -35.91 -53.01 -56.12
N ILE A 90 -35.68 -54.09 -55.37
CA ILE A 90 -34.62 -55.07 -55.62
C ILE A 90 -35.15 -56.38 -56.22
N ASN A 91 -36.35 -56.33 -56.81
CA ASN A 91 -36.95 -57.50 -57.45
C ASN A 91 -35.99 -58.13 -58.48
N GLY A 92 -35.90 -59.46 -58.48
CA GLY A 92 -34.90 -60.21 -59.23
C GLY A 92 -33.74 -60.72 -58.37
N ILE A 93 -33.48 -60.14 -57.18
CA ILE A 93 -32.40 -60.59 -56.27
C ILE A 93 -32.51 -62.07 -55.86
N LYS A 94 -33.74 -62.60 -55.74
CA LYS A 94 -33.99 -64.00 -55.37
C LYS A 94 -33.58 -65.01 -56.44
N SER A 95 -33.29 -64.56 -57.66
CA SER A 95 -32.75 -65.43 -58.72
C SER A 95 -31.25 -65.74 -58.55
N PHE A 96 -30.53 -65.04 -57.67
CA PHE A 96 -29.13 -65.29 -57.33
C PHE A 96 -29.03 -66.37 -56.23
N SER A 97 -29.40 -67.61 -56.56
CA SER A 97 -29.55 -68.70 -55.59
C SER A 97 -28.23 -69.15 -54.92
N ALA A 98 -27.07 -68.79 -55.47
CA ALA A 98 -25.75 -69.06 -54.89
C ALA A 98 -25.19 -67.91 -54.03
N LEU A 99 -25.94 -66.81 -53.88
CA LEU A 99 -25.50 -65.62 -53.17
C LEU A 99 -25.32 -65.89 -51.66
N LYS A 100 -24.12 -65.60 -51.15
CA LYS A 100 -23.72 -65.73 -49.75
C LYS A 100 -23.66 -64.39 -49.01
N THR A 101 -23.27 -63.31 -49.67
CA THR A 101 -23.20 -61.99 -49.03
C THR A 101 -23.99 -60.97 -49.84
N PHE A 102 -24.89 -60.25 -49.19
CA PHE A 102 -25.64 -59.15 -49.79
C PHE A 102 -25.44 -57.86 -48.99
N GLN A 103 -24.80 -56.89 -49.63
CA GLN A 103 -24.63 -55.55 -49.10
C GLN A 103 -25.42 -54.54 -49.94
N LEU A 104 -26.25 -53.74 -49.28
CA LEU A 104 -27.04 -52.69 -49.90
C LEU A 104 -26.86 -51.37 -49.14
N GLN A 105 -26.29 -50.39 -49.81
CA GLN A 105 -26.10 -49.04 -49.28
C GLN A 105 -26.78 -48.02 -50.18
N ILE A 106 -27.71 -47.25 -49.62
CA ILE A 106 -28.48 -46.23 -50.32
C ILE A 106 -28.44 -44.97 -49.46
N GLY A 107 -27.85 -43.87 -49.97
CA GLY A 107 -27.71 -42.65 -49.17
C GLY A 107 -27.78 -41.31 -49.94
N ASN A 108 -28.25 -40.31 -49.19
CA ASN A 108 -28.19 -38.85 -49.35
C ASN A 108 -28.57 -38.23 -50.72
N THR A 109 -29.87 -38.34 -51.04
CA THR A 109 -30.75 -37.51 -51.93
C THR A 109 -31.79 -38.37 -52.66
N SER A 110 -31.63 -39.70 -52.62
CA SER A 110 -32.44 -40.66 -53.35
C SER A 110 -33.01 -41.71 -52.40
N TYR A 111 -34.22 -41.46 -51.91
CA TYR A 111 -34.88 -42.33 -50.94
C TYR A 111 -35.34 -43.68 -51.54
N TYR A 112 -35.09 -44.80 -50.84
CA TYR A 112 -35.62 -46.13 -51.19
C TYR A 112 -37.07 -46.27 -50.73
N SER A 113 -37.99 -46.66 -51.62
CA SER A 113 -39.42 -46.80 -51.31
C SER A 113 -39.94 -48.24 -51.33
N GLY A 114 -39.05 -49.22 -51.48
CA GLY A 114 -39.40 -50.64 -51.60
C GLY A 114 -39.15 -51.45 -50.33
N ALA A 115 -39.63 -52.69 -50.32
CA ALA A 115 -39.24 -53.69 -49.32
C ALA A 115 -37.88 -54.31 -49.68
N VAL A 116 -37.11 -54.74 -48.69
CA VAL A 116 -35.90 -55.57 -48.89
C VAL A 116 -36.32 -57.03 -48.70
N ASP A 117 -36.76 -57.68 -49.78
CA ASP A 117 -37.20 -59.09 -49.75
C ASP A 117 -36.14 -60.02 -50.32
N VAL A 118 -35.41 -60.69 -49.43
CA VAL A 118 -34.43 -61.74 -49.73
C VAL A 118 -34.87 -63.10 -49.21
N SER A 119 -36.18 -63.27 -48.94
CA SER A 119 -36.71 -64.51 -48.38
C SER A 119 -36.44 -65.74 -49.26
N ASN A 120 -36.28 -66.89 -48.60
CA ASN A 120 -35.98 -68.21 -49.18
C ASN A 120 -34.62 -68.33 -49.87
N MET A 121 -33.71 -67.37 -49.70
CA MET A 121 -32.33 -67.45 -50.19
C MET A 121 -31.48 -68.30 -49.24
N SER A 122 -31.52 -69.62 -49.41
CA SER A 122 -30.89 -70.59 -48.51
C SER A 122 -29.36 -70.58 -48.46
N SER A 123 -28.68 -69.97 -49.45
CA SER A 123 -27.22 -69.81 -49.47
C SER A 123 -26.73 -68.54 -48.77
N LEU A 124 -27.63 -67.61 -48.42
CA LEU A 124 -27.28 -66.29 -47.93
C LEU A 124 -26.77 -66.35 -46.49
N GLU A 125 -25.52 -65.95 -46.26
CA GLU A 125 -24.81 -65.98 -44.98
C GLU A 125 -24.70 -64.60 -44.31
N ASN A 126 -24.59 -63.51 -45.05
CA ASN A 126 -24.39 -62.17 -44.49
C ASN A 126 -25.25 -61.12 -45.20
N VAL A 127 -25.92 -60.27 -44.42
CA VAL A 127 -26.71 -59.14 -44.92
C VAL A 127 -26.25 -57.85 -44.25
N ASN A 128 -25.81 -56.87 -45.05
CA ASN A 128 -25.42 -55.55 -44.57
C ASN A 128 -26.25 -54.46 -45.26
N LEU A 129 -27.04 -53.72 -44.49
CA LEU A 129 -27.97 -52.72 -44.97
C LEU A 129 -27.62 -51.36 -44.36
N SER A 130 -27.54 -50.32 -45.19
CA SER A 130 -27.52 -48.92 -44.77
C SER A 130 -28.45 -48.16 -45.70
N ILE A 131 -29.70 -47.93 -45.26
CA ILE A 131 -30.78 -47.49 -46.16
C ILE A 131 -31.47 -46.23 -45.62
N ASP A 132 -31.51 -45.20 -46.48
CA ASP A 132 -32.40 -44.04 -46.34
C ASP A 132 -33.78 -44.34 -46.98
N PHE A 133 -34.79 -44.63 -46.17
CA PHE A 133 -36.15 -44.97 -46.65
C PHE A 133 -37.02 -43.72 -46.93
N LYS A 134 -37.95 -43.80 -47.91
CA LYS A 134 -38.90 -42.72 -48.29
C LYS A 134 -40.30 -42.91 -47.70
N GLY A 135 -40.81 -41.97 -46.92
CA GLY A 135 -42.23 -41.92 -46.54
C GLY A 135 -42.70 -43.12 -45.68
N SER A 136 -44.01 -43.30 -45.54
CA SER A 136 -44.64 -44.21 -44.58
C SER A 136 -45.17 -45.55 -45.16
N SER A 137 -44.76 -45.94 -46.36
CA SER A 137 -45.22 -47.18 -47.01
C SER A 137 -44.28 -48.37 -46.78
N ASN A 138 -44.82 -49.60 -46.81
CA ASN A 138 -44.18 -50.87 -46.45
C ASN A 138 -42.68 -51.04 -46.81
N HIS A 139 -41.80 -50.75 -45.84
CA HIS A 139 -40.33 -50.82 -45.93
C HIS A 139 -39.75 -52.12 -45.34
N ASP A 140 -40.57 -53.17 -45.26
CA ASP A 140 -40.18 -54.39 -44.54
C ASP A 140 -38.90 -55.05 -45.08
N ILE A 141 -38.08 -55.54 -44.16
CA ILE A 141 -36.90 -56.36 -44.41
C ILE A 141 -37.32 -57.82 -44.17
N ASN A 142 -37.58 -58.53 -45.25
CA ASN A 142 -38.04 -59.91 -45.22
C ASN A 142 -36.86 -60.87 -45.42
N LEU A 143 -36.41 -61.49 -44.32
CA LEU A 143 -35.32 -62.48 -44.29
C LEU A 143 -35.85 -63.91 -44.14
N GLN A 144 -37.16 -64.14 -44.34
CA GLN A 144 -37.76 -65.43 -44.02
C GLN A 144 -37.08 -66.60 -44.75
N ASN A 145 -36.84 -67.71 -44.05
CA ASN A 145 -36.24 -68.94 -44.56
C ASN A 145 -34.82 -68.81 -45.15
N CYS A 146 -34.07 -67.75 -44.81
CA CYS A 146 -32.64 -67.67 -45.09
C CYS A 146 -31.85 -68.54 -44.10
N SER A 147 -31.88 -69.86 -44.30
CA SER A 147 -31.38 -70.84 -43.31
C SER A 147 -29.87 -70.80 -43.06
N ALA A 148 -29.06 -70.27 -43.98
CA ALA A 148 -27.61 -70.09 -43.82
C ALA A 148 -27.21 -68.73 -43.23
N LEU A 149 -28.15 -67.82 -42.97
CA LEU A 149 -27.86 -66.45 -42.57
C LEU A 149 -27.22 -66.41 -41.19
N LYS A 150 -25.98 -65.93 -41.10
CA LYS A 150 -25.16 -65.79 -39.87
C LYS A 150 -25.14 -64.37 -39.33
N THR A 151 -25.05 -63.35 -40.19
CA THR A 151 -24.92 -61.96 -39.75
C THR A 151 -25.93 -61.02 -40.40
N LEU A 152 -26.46 -60.09 -39.60
CA LEU A 152 -27.23 -58.94 -40.04
C LEU A 152 -26.65 -57.66 -39.42
N ASP A 153 -26.16 -56.72 -40.23
CA ASP A 153 -25.86 -55.35 -39.80
C ASP A 153 -26.76 -54.40 -40.59
N ALA A 154 -27.72 -53.76 -39.92
CA ALA A 154 -28.73 -52.98 -40.59
C ALA A 154 -28.90 -51.61 -39.92
N GLY A 155 -28.64 -50.56 -40.70
CA GLY A 155 -28.76 -49.17 -40.33
C GLY A 155 -29.85 -48.46 -41.13
N PHE A 156 -30.67 -47.66 -40.45
CA PHE A 156 -31.84 -47.01 -41.05
C PHE A 156 -31.96 -45.54 -40.66
N ILE A 157 -32.51 -44.73 -41.58
CA ILE A 157 -32.86 -43.33 -41.37
C ILE A 157 -34.31 -43.10 -41.85
N TYR A 158 -35.08 -42.26 -41.15
CA TYR A 158 -36.44 -41.80 -41.50
C TYR A 158 -37.60 -42.81 -41.50
N ALA A 159 -37.38 -44.12 -41.43
CA ALA A 159 -38.45 -45.12 -41.39
C ALA A 159 -38.25 -46.23 -40.34
N SER A 160 -39.35 -46.90 -40.02
CA SER A 160 -39.48 -48.00 -39.06
C SER A 160 -39.81 -49.31 -39.79
N PRO A 161 -38.84 -49.99 -40.42
CA PRO A 161 -39.11 -51.21 -41.19
C PRO A 161 -39.54 -52.37 -40.27
N GLY A 162 -40.51 -53.18 -40.68
CA GLY A 162 -40.70 -54.50 -40.07
C GLY A 162 -39.54 -55.42 -40.45
N ILE A 163 -39.03 -56.21 -39.50
CA ILE A 163 -37.95 -57.18 -39.79
C ILE A 163 -38.43 -58.58 -39.42
N SER A 164 -38.41 -59.49 -40.39
CA SER A 164 -38.89 -60.86 -40.22
C SER A 164 -37.75 -61.87 -40.26
N PHE A 165 -37.53 -62.57 -39.14
CA PHE A 165 -36.44 -63.54 -38.97
C PHE A 165 -36.88 -65.01 -39.08
N THR A 166 -38.17 -65.28 -39.37
CA THR A 166 -38.71 -66.65 -39.35
C THR A 166 -37.91 -67.58 -40.27
N GLY A 167 -37.35 -68.66 -39.74
CA GLY A 167 -36.56 -69.62 -40.53
C GLY A 167 -35.08 -69.26 -40.73
N CYS A 168 -34.58 -68.17 -40.12
CA CYS A 168 -33.15 -67.83 -40.07
C CYS A 168 -32.41 -68.62 -38.97
N THR A 169 -32.24 -69.92 -39.16
CA THR A 169 -31.75 -70.84 -38.11
C THR A 169 -30.25 -70.77 -37.80
N ALA A 170 -29.44 -70.06 -38.61
CA ALA A 170 -27.98 -69.97 -38.44
C ALA A 170 -27.49 -68.62 -37.88
N LEU A 171 -28.40 -67.71 -37.53
CA LEU A 171 -28.07 -66.31 -37.24
C LEU A 171 -27.34 -66.19 -35.90
N THR A 172 -26.15 -65.61 -35.90
CA THR A 172 -25.27 -65.46 -34.72
C THR A 172 -25.08 -64.01 -34.31
N ASP A 173 -25.13 -63.04 -35.22
CA ASP A 173 -24.82 -61.64 -34.92
C ASP A 173 -25.81 -60.70 -35.58
N ILE A 174 -26.43 -59.84 -34.76
CA ILE A 174 -27.39 -58.84 -35.22
C ILE A 174 -26.97 -57.46 -34.71
N LYS A 175 -26.85 -56.49 -35.62
CA LYS A 175 -26.66 -55.08 -35.30
C LYS A 175 -27.76 -54.26 -35.96
N LEU A 176 -28.51 -53.53 -35.16
CA LEU A 176 -29.55 -52.61 -35.61
C LEU A 176 -29.21 -51.19 -35.17
N LYS A 177 -29.13 -50.26 -36.12
CA LYS A 177 -28.73 -48.86 -35.86
C LYS A 177 -29.76 -47.89 -36.42
N GLY A 178 -30.24 -46.99 -35.57
CA GLY A 178 -30.98 -45.80 -36.00
C GLY A 178 -30.03 -44.62 -36.12
N TYR A 179 -30.16 -43.83 -37.18
CA TYR A 179 -29.44 -42.56 -37.29
C TYR A 179 -30.41 -41.39 -37.15
N HIS A 180 -30.03 -40.40 -36.35
CA HIS A 180 -30.73 -39.12 -36.21
C HIS A 180 -29.80 -38.01 -36.69
N ASP A 181 -30.36 -37.06 -37.43
CA ASP A 181 -29.68 -35.80 -37.66
C ASP A 181 -29.86 -34.87 -36.44
N LEU A 182 -28.96 -33.89 -36.30
CA LEU A 182 -29.00 -32.86 -35.26
C LEU A 182 -30.25 -31.95 -35.33
N TYR A 183 -31.15 -32.17 -36.30
CA TYR A 183 -32.24 -31.27 -36.68
C TYR A 183 -33.66 -31.79 -36.33
N GLY A 184 -33.78 -32.87 -35.55
CA GLY A 184 -35.06 -33.26 -34.95
C GLY A 184 -35.95 -34.18 -35.80
N THR A 185 -35.35 -35.07 -36.58
CA THR A 185 -36.10 -36.15 -37.26
C THR A 185 -36.72 -37.13 -36.27
N ALA A 186 -37.90 -37.66 -36.61
CA ALA A 186 -38.63 -38.61 -35.73
C ALA A 186 -37.79 -39.87 -35.47
N PRO A 187 -37.77 -40.40 -34.21
CA PRO A 187 -36.93 -41.53 -33.88
C PRO A 187 -37.34 -42.82 -34.60
N VAL A 188 -36.35 -43.58 -35.09
CA VAL A 188 -36.55 -44.91 -35.69
C VAL A 188 -37.12 -45.81 -34.60
N SER A 189 -38.34 -46.29 -34.80
CA SER A 189 -39.08 -47.07 -33.80
C SER A 189 -39.37 -48.47 -34.32
N LEU A 190 -38.80 -49.51 -33.72
CA LEU A 190 -39.10 -50.90 -34.06
C LEU A 190 -40.05 -51.48 -33.02
N SER A 191 -41.34 -51.52 -33.37
CA SER A 191 -42.37 -52.10 -32.52
C SER A 191 -42.29 -53.62 -32.56
N ASN A 192 -41.79 -54.20 -31.47
CA ASN A 192 -41.79 -55.63 -31.14
C ASN A 192 -40.72 -56.47 -31.87
N LEU A 193 -39.50 -56.44 -31.33
CA LEU A 193 -38.42 -57.32 -31.76
C LEU A 193 -38.45 -58.63 -30.97
N ASN A 194 -38.69 -59.75 -31.66
CA ASN A 194 -38.67 -61.08 -31.06
C ASN A 194 -37.60 -61.96 -31.73
N PHE A 195 -36.56 -62.28 -30.98
CA PHE A 195 -35.46 -63.14 -31.42
C PHE A 195 -35.52 -64.54 -30.79
N GLY A 196 -36.54 -64.85 -29.99
CA GLY A 196 -36.59 -66.08 -29.18
C GLY A 196 -36.53 -67.40 -29.95
N THR A 197 -36.81 -67.37 -31.26
CA THR A 197 -36.69 -68.51 -32.17
C THR A 197 -35.27 -68.72 -32.72
N ILE A 198 -34.35 -67.77 -32.47
CA ILE A 198 -32.98 -67.74 -32.98
C ILE A 198 -32.02 -68.27 -31.90
N THR A 199 -32.02 -69.58 -31.71
CA THR A 199 -31.24 -70.25 -30.64
C THR A 199 -29.72 -70.13 -30.83
N THR A 200 -29.25 -69.75 -32.01
CA THR A 200 -27.83 -69.56 -32.38
C THR A 200 -27.29 -68.15 -32.14
N LEU A 201 -28.14 -67.19 -31.78
CA LEU A 201 -27.76 -65.78 -31.63
C LEU A 201 -26.73 -65.62 -30.51
N LYS A 202 -25.55 -65.06 -30.82
CA LYS A 202 -24.42 -64.80 -29.90
C LYS A 202 -24.28 -63.32 -29.53
N SER A 203 -24.56 -62.40 -30.44
CA SER A 203 -24.45 -60.96 -30.19
C SER A 203 -25.65 -60.20 -30.72
N LEU A 204 -26.23 -59.34 -29.88
CA LEU A 204 -27.25 -58.39 -30.28
C LEU A 204 -26.81 -56.97 -29.88
N TYR A 205 -26.71 -56.11 -30.89
CA TYR A 205 -26.37 -54.70 -30.73
C TYR A 205 -27.52 -53.85 -31.25
N ILE A 206 -28.07 -52.99 -30.41
CA ILE A 206 -29.10 -52.02 -30.79
C ILE A 206 -28.67 -50.62 -30.34
N GLU A 207 -28.69 -49.68 -31.28
CA GLU A 207 -28.26 -48.30 -31.04
C GLU A 207 -29.26 -47.30 -31.62
N ASN A 208 -29.69 -46.33 -30.80
CA ASN A 208 -30.60 -45.23 -31.18
C ASN A 208 -31.90 -45.70 -31.88
N ILE A 209 -32.45 -46.81 -31.41
CA ILE A 209 -33.75 -47.31 -31.87
C ILE A 209 -34.68 -47.32 -30.66
N ASN A 210 -35.88 -46.75 -30.84
CA ASN A 210 -36.95 -46.86 -29.86
C ASN A 210 -37.61 -48.24 -29.99
N ILE A 211 -37.66 -48.99 -28.89
CA ILE A 211 -38.18 -50.38 -28.87
C ILE A 211 -39.26 -50.47 -27.80
N ASN A 212 -40.45 -50.93 -28.21
CA ASN A 212 -41.55 -51.16 -27.26
C ASN A 212 -41.40 -52.50 -26.52
N THR A 213 -41.13 -53.59 -27.23
CA THR A 213 -40.85 -54.91 -26.63
C THR A 213 -39.63 -55.54 -27.29
N LEU A 214 -38.75 -56.10 -26.47
CA LEU A 214 -37.59 -56.89 -26.88
C LEU A 214 -37.69 -58.26 -26.21
N SER A 215 -37.96 -59.29 -27.00
CA SER A 215 -38.05 -60.68 -26.54
C SER A 215 -36.80 -61.45 -26.94
N LEU A 216 -36.03 -61.88 -25.94
CA LEU A 216 -34.81 -62.67 -26.09
C LEU A 216 -34.91 -64.07 -25.47
N GLN A 217 -36.07 -64.41 -24.90
CA GLN A 217 -36.31 -65.71 -24.28
C GLN A 217 -36.13 -66.84 -25.31
N GLY A 218 -35.22 -67.78 -25.04
CA GLY A 218 -34.83 -68.85 -25.97
C GLY A 218 -33.50 -68.61 -26.71
N CYS A 219 -32.92 -67.42 -26.63
CA CYS A 219 -31.59 -67.10 -27.20
C CYS A 219 -30.45 -67.64 -26.33
N ASN A 220 -30.41 -68.97 -26.11
CA ASN A 220 -29.49 -69.59 -25.14
C ASN A 220 -28.01 -69.40 -25.46
N ALA A 221 -27.65 -69.11 -26.71
CA ALA A 221 -26.29 -68.84 -27.15
C ALA A 221 -25.85 -67.36 -26.99
N LEU A 222 -26.74 -66.46 -26.57
CA LEU A 222 -26.48 -65.01 -26.54
C LEU A 222 -25.40 -64.70 -25.52
N GLU A 223 -24.23 -64.23 -25.96
CA GLU A 223 -23.08 -63.89 -25.11
C GLU A 223 -23.02 -62.40 -24.76
N GLU A 224 -23.46 -61.53 -25.66
CA GLU A 224 -23.38 -60.07 -25.48
C GLU A 224 -24.66 -59.37 -25.95
N LEU A 225 -25.22 -58.54 -25.07
CA LEU A 225 -26.29 -57.60 -25.39
C LEU A 225 -25.81 -56.17 -25.16
N THR A 226 -25.86 -55.36 -26.22
CA THR A 226 -25.56 -53.92 -26.14
C THR A 226 -26.79 -53.12 -26.55
N LEU A 227 -27.28 -52.28 -25.64
CA LEU A 227 -28.32 -51.30 -25.87
C LEU A 227 -27.76 -49.91 -25.62
N LYS A 228 -27.57 -49.12 -26.68
CA LYS A 228 -27.00 -47.77 -26.59
C LYS A 228 -27.95 -46.69 -27.07
N GLU A 229 -28.00 -45.60 -26.32
CA GLU A 229 -28.76 -44.42 -26.72
C GLU A 229 -28.01 -43.12 -26.47
N TYR A 230 -28.24 -42.13 -27.34
CA TYR A 230 -27.78 -40.74 -27.14
C TYR A 230 -28.91 -39.77 -26.77
N PHE A 231 -30.16 -40.10 -27.11
CA PHE A 231 -31.38 -39.34 -26.81
C PHE A 231 -32.14 -40.00 -25.62
N ASN A 232 -33.16 -39.36 -25.06
CA ASN A 232 -33.86 -39.85 -23.86
C ASN A 232 -35.07 -40.74 -24.20
N ASN A 233 -34.90 -41.82 -24.97
CA ASN A 233 -36.00 -42.76 -25.20
C ASN A 233 -36.14 -43.74 -24.02
N THR A 234 -37.35 -44.28 -23.89
CA THR A 234 -37.71 -45.28 -22.89
C THR A 234 -37.93 -46.61 -23.57
N VAL A 235 -37.24 -47.67 -23.17
CA VAL A 235 -37.79 -49.02 -23.38
C VAL A 235 -38.99 -49.11 -22.45
N SER A 236 -40.19 -49.10 -23.02
CA SER A 236 -41.44 -48.98 -22.25
C SER A 236 -41.80 -50.25 -21.46
N ASN A 237 -41.08 -51.36 -21.66
CA ASN A 237 -41.29 -52.64 -20.98
C ASN A 237 -40.04 -53.17 -20.26
N PRO A 238 -40.21 -54.00 -19.21
CA PRO A 238 -39.12 -54.70 -18.56
C PRO A 238 -38.28 -55.52 -19.56
N LEU A 239 -36.96 -55.38 -19.49
CA LEU A 239 -36.03 -56.21 -20.24
C LEU A 239 -35.83 -57.54 -19.52
N ASN A 240 -36.51 -58.58 -20.00
CA ASN A 240 -36.44 -59.93 -19.45
C ASN A 240 -35.37 -60.78 -20.16
N LEU A 241 -34.21 -60.89 -19.53
CA LEU A 241 -33.05 -61.72 -19.89
C LEU A 241 -32.93 -62.97 -19.01
N ALA A 242 -33.95 -63.29 -18.20
CA ALA A 242 -33.89 -64.38 -17.26
C ALA A 242 -33.55 -65.72 -17.95
N ASN A 243 -32.78 -66.56 -17.24
CA ASN A 243 -32.44 -67.92 -17.65
C ASN A 243 -31.70 -68.01 -19.00
N LEU A 244 -30.90 -67.00 -19.37
CA LEU A 244 -30.04 -67.03 -20.56
C LEU A 244 -28.63 -67.55 -20.19
N PRO A 245 -28.33 -68.85 -20.41
CA PRO A 245 -27.06 -69.43 -19.98
C PRO A 245 -25.85 -68.89 -20.74
N GLY A 246 -26.01 -68.42 -21.96
CA GLY A 246 -24.91 -67.87 -22.76
C GLY A 246 -24.43 -66.48 -22.33
N LEU A 247 -25.27 -65.70 -21.64
CA LEU A 247 -25.08 -64.26 -21.48
C LEU A 247 -23.87 -63.95 -20.61
N LYS A 248 -22.88 -63.24 -21.17
CA LYS A 248 -21.63 -62.86 -20.49
C LYS A 248 -21.54 -61.38 -20.17
N LYS A 249 -22.04 -60.51 -21.06
CA LYS A 249 -21.90 -59.05 -20.93
C LYS A 249 -23.20 -58.34 -21.29
N LEU A 250 -23.54 -57.33 -20.50
CA LEU A 250 -24.65 -56.42 -20.74
C LEU A 250 -24.15 -54.97 -20.68
N ILE A 251 -24.32 -54.25 -21.78
CA ILE A 251 -23.90 -52.85 -21.92
C ILE A 251 -25.15 -52.01 -22.17
N LEU A 252 -25.48 -51.12 -21.23
CA LEU A 252 -26.63 -50.23 -21.28
C LEU A 252 -26.12 -48.79 -21.29
N ASN A 253 -26.55 -47.93 -22.22
CA ASN A 253 -26.18 -46.52 -22.20
C ASN A 253 -27.43 -45.64 -22.35
N LYS A 254 -27.64 -44.73 -21.38
CA LYS A 254 -28.77 -43.77 -21.25
C LYS A 254 -30.21 -44.31 -21.20
N TYR A 255 -30.44 -45.62 -21.34
CA TYR A 255 -31.78 -46.17 -21.18
C TYR A 255 -32.26 -46.21 -19.72
N ASN A 256 -33.53 -45.88 -19.49
CA ASN A 256 -34.28 -46.19 -18.28
C ASN A 256 -34.91 -47.59 -18.40
N ILE A 257 -34.43 -48.59 -17.67
CA ILE A 257 -34.83 -50.01 -17.85
C ILE A 257 -35.17 -50.67 -16.52
N THR A 258 -36.29 -51.39 -16.47
CA THR A 258 -36.50 -52.46 -15.48
C THR A 258 -35.84 -53.73 -16.03
N LEU A 259 -34.77 -54.22 -15.39
CA LEU A 259 -33.93 -55.32 -15.86
C LEU A 259 -34.13 -56.57 -15.00
N ASP A 260 -34.58 -57.66 -15.63
CA ASP A 260 -34.60 -58.99 -15.03
C ASP A 260 -33.67 -59.94 -15.78
N ALA A 261 -32.53 -60.24 -15.20
CA ALA A 261 -31.51 -61.15 -15.73
C ALA A 261 -31.19 -62.27 -14.74
N HIS A 262 -32.15 -62.70 -13.92
CA HIS A 262 -31.92 -63.78 -12.96
C HIS A 262 -31.53 -65.10 -13.65
N SER A 263 -30.77 -65.93 -12.95
CA SER A 263 -30.30 -67.24 -13.43
C SER A 263 -29.48 -67.18 -14.73
N CYS A 264 -28.66 -66.14 -14.92
CA CYS A 264 -27.70 -66.04 -16.02
C CYS A 264 -26.29 -66.43 -15.52
N PRO A 265 -25.92 -67.72 -15.49
CA PRO A 265 -24.71 -68.19 -14.82
C PRO A 265 -23.40 -67.66 -15.41
N ASN A 266 -23.36 -67.31 -16.70
CA ASN A 266 -22.15 -66.82 -17.36
C ASN A 266 -22.00 -65.30 -17.33
N LEU A 267 -22.97 -64.57 -16.74
CA LEU A 267 -22.97 -63.11 -16.76
C LEU A 267 -21.83 -62.60 -15.88
N THR A 268 -20.91 -61.83 -16.45
CA THR A 268 -19.69 -61.34 -15.78
C THR A 268 -19.70 -59.84 -15.51
N SER A 269 -20.40 -59.05 -16.31
CA SER A 269 -20.45 -57.59 -16.14
C SER A 269 -21.73 -56.96 -16.65
N ILE A 270 -22.23 -55.98 -15.90
CA ILE A 270 -23.27 -55.03 -16.31
C ILE A 270 -22.69 -53.62 -16.22
N THR A 271 -22.71 -52.88 -17.32
CA THR A 271 -22.15 -51.51 -17.36
C THR A 271 -23.11 -50.49 -17.96
N GLY A 272 -23.16 -49.31 -17.34
CA GLY A 272 -23.96 -48.14 -17.72
C GLY A 272 -25.46 -48.26 -17.42
N GLY A 273 -26.27 -47.38 -18.03
CA GLY A 273 -27.73 -47.39 -17.95
C GLY A 273 -28.31 -46.84 -16.63
N ASN A 274 -29.55 -46.36 -16.71
CA ASN A 274 -30.36 -45.98 -15.56
C ASN A 274 -31.33 -47.13 -15.27
N ILE A 275 -31.08 -47.92 -14.24
CA ILE A 275 -31.87 -49.12 -13.97
C ILE A 275 -32.97 -48.78 -12.97
N THR A 276 -34.23 -48.99 -13.34
CA THR A 276 -35.37 -48.80 -12.43
C THR A 276 -35.40 -49.91 -11.39
N ASP A 277 -35.49 -51.17 -11.83
CA ASP A 277 -35.39 -52.36 -10.99
C ASP A 277 -34.32 -53.29 -11.56
N LEU A 278 -33.45 -53.83 -10.70
CA LEU A 278 -32.43 -54.80 -11.07
C LEU A 278 -32.70 -56.14 -10.39
N ASN A 279 -32.88 -57.20 -11.17
CA ASN A 279 -32.85 -58.57 -10.68
C ASN A 279 -31.77 -59.38 -11.41
N VAL A 280 -30.67 -59.69 -10.71
CA VAL A 280 -29.57 -60.54 -11.21
C VAL A 280 -29.33 -61.72 -10.28
N GLN A 281 -30.36 -62.14 -9.56
CA GLN A 281 -30.29 -63.29 -8.68
C GLN A 281 -29.69 -64.51 -9.42
N ASP A 282 -28.88 -65.30 -8.73
CA ASP A 282 -28.27 -66.54 -9.25
C ASP A 282 -27.27 -66.34 -10.42
N CYS A 283 -26.76 -65.12 -10.62
CA CYS A 283 -25.66 -64.83 -11.55
C CYS A 283 -24.29 -65.01 -10.89
N ALA A 284 -23.90 -66.26 -10.62
CA ALA A 284 -22.74 -66.58 -9.78
C ALA A 284 -21.38 -66.02 -10.27
N ASN A 285 -21.21 -65.81 -11.59
CA ASN A 285 -19.98 -65.28 -12.21
C ASN A 285 -19.98 -63.75 -12.37
N LEU A 286 -21.00 -63.03 -11.91
CA LEU A 286 -21.07 -61.57 -12.05
C LEU A 286 -19.97 -60.93 -11.19
N VAL A 287 -19.06 -60.16 -11.80
CA VAL A 287 -17.91 -59.51 -11.13
C VAL A 287 -18.13 -58.02 -10.96
N ASP A 288 -18.61 -57.34 -12.00
CA ASP A 288 -18.76 -55.88 -12.04
C ASP A 288 -20.21 -55.47 -12.29
N LEU A 289 -20.77 -54.70 -11.35
CA LEU A 289 -22.04 -53.98 -11.51
C LEU A 289 -21.76 -52.47 -11.46
N LYS A 290 -21.62 -51.86 -12.63
CA LYS A 290 -21.20 -50.45 -12.78
C LYS A 290 -22.21 -49.67 -13.60
N VAL A 291 -23.25 -49.14 -12.98
CA VAL A 291 -24.37 -48.48 -13.68
C VAL A 291 -24.38 -46.98 -13.43
N ALA A 292 -25.20 -46.23 -14.17
CA ALA A 292 -25.38 -44.80 -13.92
C ALA A 292 -26.30 -44.54 -12.73
N SER A 293 -27.47 -45.21 -12.66
CA SER A 293 -28.37 -45.11 -11.50
C SER A 293 -29.18 -46.38 -11.22
N PHE A 294 -29.66 -46.52 -9.97
CA PHE A 294 -30.65 -47.50 -9.52
C PHE A 294 -31.87 -46.76 -8.95
N ASN A 295 -33.10 -46.94 -9.44
CA ASN A 295 -34.24 -46.11 -9.03
C ASN A 295 -35.25 -46.77 -8.07
N ASN A 296 -35.27 -48.09 -7.91
CA ASN A 296 -36.26 -48.76 -7.06
C ASN A 296 -35.67 -49.96 -6.31
N THR A 297 -35.47 -51.12 -6.96
CA THR A 297 -34.97 -52.34 -6.29
C THR A 297 -33.68 -52.89 -6.89
N MET A 298 -32.86 -53.54 -6.05
CA MET A 298 -31.66 -54.28 -6.44
C MET A 298 -31.66 -55.66 -5.78
N ASN A 299 -31.75 -56.73 -6.57
CA ASN A 299 -31.60 -58.11 -6.13
C ASN A 299 -30.33 -58.73 -6.73
N VAL A 300 -29.31 -58.90 -5.88
CA VAL A 300 -27.99 -59.47 -6.22
C VAL A 300 -27.73 -60.81 -5.50
N LYS A 301 -28.80 -61.50 -5.10
CA LYS A 301 -28.70 -62.75 -4.35
C LYS A 301 -27.89 -63.79 -5.13
N ASN A 302 -26.97 -64.50 -4.45
CA ASN A 302 -26.12 -65.55 -5.03
C ASN A 302 -25.15 -65.07 -6.14
N CYS A 303 -24.87 -63.76 -6.25
CA CYS A 303 -23.81 -63.22 -7.12
C CYS A 303 -22.42 -63.36 -6.47
N THR A 304 -21.97 -64.58 -6.22
CA THR A 304 -20.83 -64.88 -5.33
C THR A 304 -19.47 -64.27 -5.75
N GLN A 305 -19.26 -63.97 -7.03
CA GLN A 305 -18.03 -63.36 -7.57
C GLN A 305 -18.09 -61.83 -7.67
N LEU A 306 -19.18 -61.19 -7.24
CA LEU A 306 -19.36 -59.75 -7.37
C LEU A 306 -18.32 -59.01 -6.54
N LYS A 307 -17.48 -58.19 -7.18
CA LYS A 307 -16.40 -57.42 -6.56
C LYS A 307 -16.72 -55.94 -6.40
N THR A 308 -17.44 -55.36 -7.38
CA THR A 308 -17.69 -53.92 -7.43
C THR A 308 -19.16 -53.61 -7.63
N ILE A 309 -19.70 -52.72 -6.79
CA ILE A 309 -20.98 -52.03 -7.03
C ILE A 309 -20.70 -50.53 -7.15
N PHE A 310 -21.04 -49.95 -8.30
CA PHE A 310 -20.86 -48.53 -8.60
C PHE A 310 -22.09 -47.96 -9.29
N GLY A 311 -22.54 -46.78 -8.86
CA GLY A 311 -23.60 -46.00 -9.52
C GLY A 311 -24.31 -45.02 -8.60
N ILE A 312 -25.33 -44.31 -9.07
CA ILE A 312 -26.19 -43.45 -8.25
C ILE A 312 -27.32 -44.29 -7.62
N ALA A 313 -27.55 -44.20 -6.31
CA ALA A 313 -28.54 -45.04 -5.61
C ALA A 313 -29.83 -44.29 -5.23
N ASN A 314 -30.84 -44.29 -6.10
CA ASN A 314 -32.18 -43.75 -5.82
C ASN A 314 -33.14 -44.80 -5.23
N CYS A 315 -32.64 -45.92 -4.71
CA CYS A 315 -33.41 -46.92 -3.98
C CYS A 315 -33.73 -46.46 -2.55
N SER A 316 -34.87 -46.86 -1.98
CA SER A 316 -35.16 -46.61 -0.56
C SER A 316 -34.34 -47.50 0.36
N THR A 317 -34.09 -48.75 -0.02
CA THR A 317 -33.36 -49.74 0.79
C THR A 317 -32.45 -50.58 -0.09
N ILE A 318 -31.22 -50.85 0.38
CA ILE A 318 -30.29 -51.80 -0.24
C ILE A 318 -29.84 -52.78 0.84
N ASP A 319 -30.30 -54.03 0.74
CA ASP A 319 -29.89 -55.12 1.62
C ASP A 319 -28.97 -56.10 0.88
N LEU A 320 -27.67 -55.97 1.11
CA LEU A 320 -26.65 -56.86 0.55
C LEU A 320 -26.36 -58.06 1.47
N SER A 321 -26.92 -58.08 2.68
CA SER A 321 -26.63 -59.12 3.67
C SER A 321 -27.20 -60.48 3.28
N THR A 322 -28.29 -60.50 2.52
CA THR A 322 -28.97 -61.74 2.09
C THR A 322 -28.31 -62.41 0.88
N SER A 323 -27.23 -61.83 0.35
CA SER A 323 -26.68 -62.18 -0.97
C SER A 323 -25.38 -63.00 -0.95
N ASN A 324 -24.82 -63.31 0.23
CA ASN A 324 -23.56 -64.06 0.40
C ASN A 324 -22.44 -63.56 -0.53
N LEU A 325 -22.27 -62.24 -0.61
CA LEU A 325 -21.33 -61.57 -1.52
C LEU A 325 -19.91 -61.62 -0.97
N GLN A 326 -19.34 -62.82 -0.89
CA GLN A 326 -18.01 -63.03 -0.32
C GLN A 326 -16.93 -62.30 -1.10
N SER A 327 -17.07 -62.07 -2.41
CA SER A 327 -16.04 -61.41 -3.21
C SER A 327 -16.12 -59.87 -3.20
N LEU A 328 -17.14 -59.27 -2.57
CA LEU A 328 -17.40 -57.84 -2.67
C LEU A 328 -16.31 -57.04 -1.97
N ASP A 329 -15.63 -56.19 -2.73
CA ASP A 329 -14.45 -55.41 -2.32
C ASP A 329 -14.79 -53.92 -2.17
N SER A 330 -15.59 -53.37 -3.08
CA SER A 330 -15.89 -51.93 -3.10
C SER A 330 -17.35 -51.61 -3.41
N ILE A 331 -17.91 -50.69 -2.62
CA ILE A 331 -19.21 -50.05 -2.85
C ILE A 331 -18.99 -48.55 -3.05
N THR A 332 -19.51 -48.00 -4.13
CA THR A 332 -19.48 -46.54 -4.39
C THR A 332 -20.84 -46.06 -4.88
N PHE A 333 -21.48 -45.22 -4.08
CA PHE A 333 -22.75 -44.56 -4.45
C PHE A 333 -22.56 -43.06 -4.62
N LEU A 334 -22.80 -42.55 -5.83
CA LEU A 334 -22.66 -41.13 -6.18
C LEU A 334 -23.98 -40.36 -6.05
N PRO A 335 -23.96 -39.03 -5.84
CA PRO A 335 -25.15 -38.19 -5.83
C PRO A 335 -25.62 -37.87 -7.26
N ILE A 336 -26.89 -37.45 -7.39
CA ILE A 336 -27.46 -37.03 -8.69
C ILE A 336 -26.83 -35.71 -9.15
N ASP A 337 -26.81 -34.70 -8.26
CA ASP A 337 -26.21 -33.39 -8.50
C ASP A 337 -25.84 -32.73 -7.16
N CYS A 338 -24.53 -32.50 -6.93
CA CYS A 338 -24.05 -31.84 -5.73
C CYS A 338 -24.38 -30.34 -5.67
N TYR A 339 -24.67 -29.68 -6.80
CA TYR A 339 -24.98 -28.25 -6.85
C TYR A 339 -26.46 -27.97 -6.56
N GLN A 340 -27.37 -28.88 -6.92
CA GLN A 340 -28.80 -28.71 -6.70
C GLN A 340 -29.32 -29.36 -5.41
N GLN A 341 -28.45 -29.93 -4.57
CA GLN A 341 -28.82 -30.63 -3.33
C GLN A 341 -29.87 -31.74 -3.56
N GLN A 342 -29.87 -32.36 -4.73
CA GLN A 342 -30.78 -33.45 -5.07
C GLN A 342 -30.14 -34.78 -4.65
N SER A 343 -30.55 -35.24 -3.46
CA SER A 343 -29.97 -36.40 -2.78
C SER A 343 -30.39 -37.75 -3.33
N THR A 344 -29.51 -38.74 -3.12
CA THR A 344 -29.83 -40.16 -3.24
C THR A 344 -30.95 -40.54 -2.25
N LEU A 345 -31.87 -41.43 -2.63
CA LEU A 345 -33.02 -41.80 -1.78
C LEU A 345 -32.70 -42.87 -0.72
N LEU A 346 -31.43 -43.29 -0.61
CA LEU A 346 -31.02 -44.44 0.21
C LEU A 346 -31.28 -44.22 1.70
N SER A 347 -32.31 -44.90 2.22
CA SER A 347 -32.78 -44.83 3.61
C SER A 347 -32.39 -46.03 4.48
N SER A 348 -31.89 -47.13 3.87
CA SER A 348 -31.23 -48.24 4.56
C SER A 348 -30.13 -48.87 3.70
N LEU A 349 -28.98 -49.19 4.31
CA LEU A 349 -27.86 -49.93 3.71
C LEU A 349 -27.40 -51.02 4.68
N ASN A 350 -27.55 -52.29 4.30
CA ASN A 350 -27.09 -53.42 5.11
C ASN A 350 -25.95 -54.18 4.40
N VAL A 351 -24.76 -54.15 5.02
CA VAL A 351 -23.51 -54.75 4.49
C VAL A 351 -22.92 -55.84 5.39
N GLN A 352 -23.63 -56.27 6.44
CA GLN A 352 -23.08 -57.09 7.54
C GLN A 352 -22.52 -58.46 7.09
N ASN A 353 -22.97 -59.00 5.95
CA ASN A 353 -22.46 -60.27 5.39
C ASN A 353 -21.52 -60.08 4.18
N CYS A 354 -20.79 -58.96 4.11
CA CYS A 354 -19.79 -58.67 3.09
C CYS A 354 -18.37 -58.65 3.68
N PRO A 355 -17.81 -59.80 4.13
CA PRO A 355 -16.61 -59.83 4.98
C PRO A 355 -15.30 -59.37 4.29
N ASN A 356 -15.29 -59.31 2.96
CA ASN A 356 -14.14 -58.88 2.17
C ASN A 356 -14.22 -57.42 1.71
N LEU A 357 -15.22 -56.66 2.15
CA LEU A 357 -15.41 -55.27 1.78
C LEU A 357 -14.26 -54.40 2.33
N ARG A 358 -13.50 -53.77 1.43
CA ARG A 358 -12.34 -52.91 1.78
C ARG A 358 -12.69 -51.44 1.71
N LYS A 359 -13.61 -51.03 0.83
CA LYS A 359 -13.98 -49.63 0.63
C LYS A 359 -15.49 -49.43 0.58
N ILE A 360 -15.96 -48.46 1.36
CA ILE A 360 -17.31 -47.90 1.26
C ILE A 360 -17.18 -46.40 1.03
N SER A 361 -17.70 -45.92 -0.10
CA SER A 361 -17.80 -44.50 -0.41
C SER A 361 -19.23 -44.16 -0.76
N THR A 362 -19.85 -43.29 0.03
CA THR A 362 -21.25 -42.91 -0.16
C THR A 362 -21.41 -41.40 -0.05
N TYR A 363 -22.29 -40.83 -0.87
CA TYR A 363 -22.66 -39.41 -0.84
C TYR A 363 -24.14 -39.26 -0.47
N GLU A 364 -24.47 -38.25 0.34
CA GLU A 364 -25.84 -37.83 0.69
C GLU A 364 -26.85 -38.97 0.90
N LEU A 365 -26.85 -39.52 2.10
CA LEU A 365 -27.75 -40.61 2.47
C LEU A 365 -28.97 -40.10 3.25
N LYS A 366 -30.16 -40.63 2.96
CA LYS A 366 -31.35 -40.50 3.82
C LYS A 366 -31.31 -41.43 5.04
N LEU A 367 -30.22 -42.19 5.22
CA LEU A 367 -29.95 -43.01 6.39
C LEU A 367 -30.13 -42.20 7.69
N THR A 368 -30.76 -42.82 8.68
CA THR A 368 -30.77 -42.31 10.07
C THR A 368 -29.59 -42.84 10.87
N ALA A 369 -29.06 -44.00 10.51
CA ALA A 369 -27.86 -44.60 11.10
C ALA A 369 -27.09 -45.38 10.03
N LEU A 370 -25.77 -45.50 10.20
CA LEU A 370 -24.89 -46.30 9.36
C LEU A 370 -24.16 -47.34 10.19
N ASP A 371 -24.41 -48.63 9.95
CA ASP A 371 -23.71 -49.74 10.61
C ASP A 371 -22.88 -50.53 9.61
N VAL A 372 -21.56 -50.40 9.75
CA VAL A 372 -20.52 -51.11 8.99
C VAL A 372 -19.60 -51.89 9.94
N SER A 373 -20.10 -52.22 11.14
CA SER A 373 -19.32 -52.99 12.11
C SER A 373 -19.02 -54.41 11.63
N ASN A 374 -17.98 -55.02 12.23
CA ASN A 374 -17.53 -56.38 11.95
C ASN A 374 -17.09 -56.63 10.49
N LEU A 375 -16.53 -55.61 9.84
CA LEU A 375 -15.91 -55.74 8.52
C LEU A 375 -14.37 -55.83 8.66
N PRO A 376 -13.79 -57.05 8.75
CA PRO A 376 -12.39 -57.22 9.13
C PRO A 376 -11.40 -56.68 8.09
N LYS A 377 -11.85 -56.50 6.85
CA LYS A 377 -11.02 -55.99 5.74
C LYS A 377 -11.30 -54.52 5.38
N LEU A 378 -12.21 -53.83 6.08
CA LEU A 378 -12.54 -52.46 5.76
C LEU A 378 -11.34 -51.55 6.02
N GLU A 379 -10.81 -50.93 4.96
CA GLU A 379 -9.66 -50.02 5.00
C GLU A 379 -10.12 -48.55 4.97
N SER A 380 -11.21 -48.26 4.25
CA SER A 380 -11.70 -46.90 3.99
C SER A 380 -13.21 -46.80 4.11
N LEU A 381 -13.66 -45.91 5.00
CA LEU A 381 -15.06 -45.47 5.12
C LEU A 381 -15.14 -43.97 4.83
N GLN A 382 -15.82 -43.62 3.74
CA GLN A 382 -16.04 -42.22 3.33
C GLN A 382 -17.54 -41.97 3.19
N VAL A 383 -18.06 -41.04 4.00
CA VAL A 383 -19.46 -40.62 3.98
C VAL A 383 -19.49 -39.11 3.78
N LEU A 384 -19.54 -38.71 2.51
CA LEU A 384 -19.35 -37.33 2.09
C LEU A 384 -20.70 -36.60 1.92
N GLN A 385 -20.67 -35.28 2.12
CA GLN A 385 -21.86 -34.44 2.06
C GLN A 385 -21.93 -33.61 0.77
N CYS A 386 -23.10 -33.57 0.12
CA CYS A 386 -23.47 -32.55 -0.88
C CYS A 386 -24.72 -31.71 -0.47
N GLY A 387 -25.31 -31.94 0.71
CA GLY A 387 -26.55 -31.32 1.21
C GLY A 387 -27.06 -31.91 2.53
N SER A 388 -28.37 -31.91 2.83
CA SER A 388 -28.91 -32.25 4.19
C SER A 388 -28.90 -33.76 4.52
N ASN A 389 -27.85 -34.25 5.19
CA ASN A 389 -27.79 -35.63 5.71
C ASN A 389 -28.74 -35.85 6.92
N ARG A 390 -29.14 -37.11 7.18
CA ARG A 390 -30.04 -37.54 8.29
C ARG A 390 -29.38 -38.48 9.31
N ILE A 391 -28.14 -38.89 9.08
CA ILE A 391 -27.41 -39.83 9.93
C ILE A 391 -27.16 -39.18 11.28
N THR A 392 -27.62 -39.86 12.33
CA THR A 392 -27.39 -39.50 13.73
C THR A 392 -26.39 -40.44 14.40
N SER A 393 -26.04 -41.59 13.82
CA SER A 393 -25.05 -42.49 14.41
C SER A 393 -24.28 -43.29 13.35
N ILE A 394 -23.01 -43.55 13.63
CA ILE A 394 -22.12 -44.37 12.80
C ILE A 394 -21.47 -45.45 13.68
N ASN A 395 -21.67 -46.71 13.33
CA ASN A 395 -21.04 -47.86 13.96
C ASN A 395 -20.06 -48.52 12.98
N ALA A 396 -18.77 -48.37 13.22
CA ALA A 396 -17.68 -48.99 12.46
C ALA A 396 -16.77 -49.85 13.37
N SER A 397 -17.33 -50.37 14.47
CA SER A 397 -16.59 -51.22 15.40
C SER A 397 -16.10 -52.52 14.77
N ASN A 398 -15.01 -53.09 15.30
CA ASN A 398 -14.37 -54.31 14.83
C ASN A 398 -13.90 -54.26 13.36
N CYS A 399 -13.39 -53.09 12.93
CA CYS A 399 -12.75 -52.89 11.63
C CYS A 399 -11.25 -52.61 11.80
N PRO A 400 -10.42 -53.63 12.11
CA PRO A 400 -9.02 -53.42 12.54
C PRO A 400 -8.11 -52.84 11.47
N LEU A 401 -8.44 -52.98 10.18
CA LEU A 401 -7.67 -52.41 9.05
C LEU A 401 -8.11 -50.99 8.66
N LEU A 402 -9.13 -50.43 9.32
CA LEU A 402 -9.67 -49.12 9.02
C LEU A 402 -8.59 -48.06 9.28
N ASN A 403 -8.11 -47.44 8.20
CA ASN A 403 -7.08 -46.41 8.24
C ASN A 403 -7.60 -45.05 7.75
N THR A 404 -8.72 -45.05 7.01
CA THR A 404 -9.38 -43.84 6.52
C THR A 404 -10.82 -43.79 7.04
N PHE A 405 -11.14 -42.77 7.84
CA PHE A 405 -12.48 -42.50 8.34
C PHE A 405 -12.82 -41.03 8.07
N ASP A 406 -13.60 -40.77 7.01
CA ASP A 406 -13.96 -39.44 6.55
C ASP A 406 -15.47 -39.25 6.60
N ILE A 407 -15.93 -38.36 7.47
CA ILE A 407 -17.34 -38.03 7.70
C ILE A 407 -17.57 -36.51 7.79
N LYS A 408 -16.69 -35.73 7.16
CA LYS A 408 -16.73 -34.26 7.20
C LYS A 408 -18.05 -33.75 6.65
N GLY A 409 -18.59 -32.71 7.30
CA GLY A 409 -19.90 -32.14 6.96
C GLY A 409 -21.10 -32.90 7.52
N LEU A 410 -20.93 -34.04 8.18
CA LEU A 410 -22.06 -34.76 8.79
C LEU A 410 -22.53 -34.15 10.12
N TYR A 411 -23.01 -32.90 10.09
CA TYR A 411 -23.35 -32.10 11.28
C TYR A 411 -24.42 -32.70 12.20
N LYS A 412 -25.22 -33.67 11.73
CA LYS A 412 -26.29 -34.32 12.53
C LYS A 412 -25.85 -35.58 13.26
N VAL A 413 -24.65 -36.10 12.99
CA VAL A 413 -24.14 -37.30 13.68
C VAL A 413 -24.00 -36.96 15.17
N GLN A 414 -24.55 -37.81 16.03
CA GLN A 414 -24.56 -37.68 17.49
C GLN A 414 -23.59 -38.65 18.15
N SER A 415 -23.39 -39.84 17.57
CA SER A 415 -22.49 -40.86 18.11
C SER A 415 -21.66 -41.58 17.05
N ILE A 416 -20.42 -41.92 17.42
CA ILE A 416 -19.48 -42.66 16.59
C ILE A 416 -18.90 -43.83 17.41
N ASN A 417 -19.03 -45.06 16.92
CA ASN A 417 -18.40 -46.23 17.53
C ASN A 417 -17.28 -46.77 16.63
N LEU A 418 -16.04 -46.64 17.08
CA LEU A 418 -14.81 -47.10 16.40
C LEU A 418 -14.05 -48.13 17.23
N GLN A 419 -14.73 -48.83 18.13
CA GLN A 419 -14.11 -49.86 18.96
C GLN A 419 -13.31 -50.87 18.10
N ASN A 420 -12.09 -51.19 18.51
CA ASN A 420 -11.17 -52.12 17.83
C ASN A 420 -10.74 -51.71 16.40
N CYS A 421 -10.77 -50.41 16.06
CA CYS A 421 -10.18 -49.87 14.84
C CYS A 421 -8.68 -49.60 15.01
N SER A 422 -7.89 -50.66 15.22
CA SER A 422 -6.49 -50.57 15.64
C SER A 422 -5.55 -49.87 14.66
N SER A 423 -5.88 -49.77 13.38
CA SER A 423 -5.03 -49.13 12.35
C SER A 423 -5.32 -47.63 12.14
N LEU A 424 -6.31 -47.05 12.84
CA LEU A 424 -6.74 -45.69 12.59
C LEU A 424 -5.76 -44.68 13.25
N PRO A 425 -5.08 -43.80 12.48
CA PRO A 425 -4.07 -42.92 13.05
C PRO A 425 -4.63 -41.60 13.57
N THR A 426 -5.70 -41.09 12.95
CA THR A 426 -6.25 -39.75 13.20
C THR A 426 -7.75 -39.73 12.95
N ILE A 427 -8.46 -38.85 13.67
CA ILE A 427 -9.81 -38.41 13.32
C ILE A 427 -9.78 -36.89 13.25
N ILE A 428 -10.23 -36.37 12.11
CA ILE A 428 -10.42 -34.95 11.88
C ILE A 428 -11.83 -34.80 11.29
N LEU A 429 -12.74 -34.29 12.11
CA LEU A 429 -14.17 -34.20 11.74
C LEU A 429 -14.51 -32.96 10.92
N HIS A 430 -13.60 -32.00 10.84
CA HIS A 430 -13.79 -30.70 10.20
C HIS A 430 -12.90 -30.54 8.96
N ASP A 431 -13.23 -29.57 8.11
CA ASP A 431 -12.44 -29.21 6.91
C ASP A 431 -11.45 -28.06 7.14
N GLY A 432 -11.46 -27.46 8.34
CA GLY A 432 -10.53 -26.40 8.71
C GLY A 432 -11.03 -25.00 8.34
N ASN A 433 -12.30 -24.89 7.93
CA ASN A 433 -12.94 -23.62 7.61
C ASN A 433 -13.52 -22.98 8.89
N ALA A 434 -13.23 -21.68 9.09
CA ALA A 434 -13.72 -20.91 10.23
C ALA A 434 -15.25 -20.79 10.31
N TYR A 435 -15.97 -21.06 9.21
CA TYR A 435 -17.43 -20.96 9.11
C TYR A 435 -18.16 -22.32 9.22
N GLU A 436 -17.48 -23.39 9.63
CA GLU A 436 -18.13 -24.69 9.78
C GLU A 436 -19.21 -24.70 10.86
N GLY A 437 -20.31 -25.39 10.57
CA GLY A 437 -21.39 -25.60 11.51
C GLY A 437 -20.98 -26.51 12.68
N LYS A 438 -21.67 -26.37 13.82
CA LYS A 438 -21.45 -27.23 15.00
C LYS A 438 -21.96 -28.66 14.73
N TYR A 439 -21.11 -29.66 14.94
CA TYR A 439 -21.46 -31.08 14.88
C TYR A 439 -22.27 -31.48 16.12
N ALA A 440 -23.31 -32.29 15.93
CA ALA A 440 -24.13 -32.83 17.02
C ALA A 440 -23.44 -33.96 17.83
N ILE A 441 -22.19 -34.29 17.47
CA ILE A 441 -21.45 -35.43 18.03
C ILE A 441 -21.22 -35.19 19.52
N SER A 442 -21.71 -36.09 20.36
CA SER A 442 -21.61 -35.99 21.82
C SER A 442 -21.06 -37.26 22.45
N ASN A 443 -20.81 -38.31 21.67
CA ASN A 443 -20.25 -39.58 22.12
C ASN A 443 -19.33 -40.18 21.05
N ILE A 444 -18.13 -40.60 21.46
CA ILE A 444 -17.20 -41.37 20.63
C ILE A 444 -16.59 -42.53 21.42
N ASN A 445 -16.64 -43.75 20.88
CA ASN A 445 -15.97 -44.91 21.46
C ASN A 445 -14.71 -45.27 20.68
N LEU A 446 -13.55 -45.09 21.31
CA LEU A 446 -12.21 -45.36 20.75
C LEU A 446 -11.50 -46.55 21.40
N THR A 447 -12.23 -47.41 22.12
CA THR A 447 -11.62 -48.54 22.85
C THR A 447 -10.91 -49.49 21.87
N GLY A 448 -9.62 -49.79 22.09
CA GLY A 448 -8.82 -50.64 21.19
C GLY A 448 -8.29 -49.95 19.93
N CYS A 449 -8.30 -48.61 19.87
CA CYS A 449 -7.66 -47.83 18.81
C CYS A 449 -6.19 -47.53 19.15
N ASP A 450 -5.32 -48.54 19.14
CA ASP A 450 -3.98 -48.44 19.73
C ASP A 450 -2.99 -47.55 18.95
N GLN A 451 -3.20 -47.33 17.65
CA GLN A 451 -2.34 -46.50 16.79
C GLN A 451 -2.73 -45.01 16.74
N PHE A 452 -3.74 -44.63 17.53
CA PHE A 452 -4.36 -43.32 17.46
C PHE A 452 -3.44 -42.23 18.05
N ASN A 453 -3.04 -41.25 17.22
CA ASN A 453 -2.09 -40.21 17.63
C ASN A 453 -2.64 -38.77 17.61
N ASN A 454 -3.77 -38.54 16.94
CA ASN A 454 -4.39 -37.22 16.82
C ASN A 454 -5.92 -37.30 16.85
N LEU A 455 -6.53 -36.68 17.87
CA LEU A 455 -7.98 -36.56 18.01
C LEU A 455 -8.42 -35.11 17.84
N ASP A 456 -9.10 -34.80 16.75
CA ASP A 456 -9.77 -33.51 16.57
C ASP A 456 -11.30 -33.70 16.56
N ILE A 457 -11.91 -33.29 17.68
CA ILE A 457 -13.35 -33.31 17.95
C ILE A 457 -13.84 -31.90 18.31
N ARG A 458 -13.20 -30.87 17.73
CA ARG A 458 -13.65 -29.49 17.93
C ARG A 458 -15.01 -29.22 17.28
N ASN A 459 -15.68 -28.17 17.73
CA ASN A 459 -17.00 -27.77 17.23
C ASN A 459 -18.04 -28.91 17.31
N CYS A 460 -17.94 -29.78 18.31
CA CYS A 460 -18.90 -30.87 18.56
C CYS A 460 -19.83 -30.52 19.74
N SER A 461 -20.60 -31.49 20.24
CA SER A 461 -21.60 -31.31 21.31
C SER A 461 -21.27 -32.13 22.58
N PHE A 462 -19.99 -32.44 22.83
CA PHE A 462 -19.58 -33.20 24.02
C PHE A 462 -19.82 -32.41 25.31
N THR A 463 -20.51 -33.02 26.28
CA THR A 463 -20.68 -32.51 27.65
C THR A 463 -19.70 -33.13 28.65
N SER A 464 -19.17 -34.29 28.31
CA SER A 464 -18.09 -34.99 29.00
C SER A 464 -17.24 -35.70 27.95
N LEU A 465 -15.97 -35.94 28.27
CA LEU A 465 -15.04 -36.63 27.38
C LEU A 465 -14.32 -37.72 28.17
N ASP A 466 -14.82 -38.95 28.05
CA ASP A 466 -14.20 -40.15 28.61
C ASP A 466 -13.45 -40.89 27.50
N LEU A 467 -12.12 -40.77 27.51
CA LEU A 467 -11.25 -41.44 26.53
C LEU A 467 -10.61 -42.66 27.18
N PRO A 468 -10.55 -43.80 26.46
CA PRO A 468 -9.80 -44.96 26.93
C PRO A 468 -8.30 -44.63 27.01
N THR A 469 -7.49 -45.56 27.52
CA THR A 469 -6.04 -45.41 27.41
C THR A 469 -5.65 -45.40 25.93
N LEU A 470 -5.09 -44.28 25.46
CA LEU A 470 -4.61 -44.09 24.09
C LEU A 470 -3.09 -43.84 24.14
N PRO A 471 -2.25 -44.90 24.13
CA PRO A 471 -0.83 -44.81 24.49
C PRO A 471 0.00 -43.97 23.51
N LEU A 472 -0.51 -43.70 22.30
CA LEU A 472 0.17 -42.92 21.28
C LEU A 472 -0.48 -41.55 21.00
N LEU A 473 -1.52 -41.16 21.75
CA LEU A 473 -2.22 -39.89 21.55
C LEU A 473 -1.31 -38.72 21.90
N LYS A 474 -0.90 -37.95 20.88
CA LYS A 474 -0.02 -36.78 21.00
C LYS A 474 -0.80 -35.47 20.96
N LYS A 475 -1.90 -35.42 20.22
CA LYS A 475 -2.68 -34.20 19.99
C LYS A 475 -4.16 -34.43 20.29
N LEU A 476 -4.73 -33.52 21.07
CA LEU A 476 -6.16 -33.49 21.38
C LEU A 476 -6.69 -32.07 21.17
N ASP A 477 -7.59 -31.89 20.20
CA ASP A 477 -8.43 -30.70 20.09
C ASP A 477 -9.88 -31.09 20.42
N CYS A 478 -10.37 -30.60 21.56
CA CYS A 478 -11.76 -30.73 21.98
C CYS A 478 -12.41 -29.36 22.23
N SER A 479 -11.91 -28.33 21.54
CA SER A 479 -12.40 -26.96 21.68
C SER A 479 -13.84 -26.75 21.17
N ASN A 480 -14.51 -25.72 21.67
CA ASN A 480 -15.89 -25.35 21.29
C ASN A 480 -16.92 -26.47 21.49
N ASN A 481 -16.81 -27.18 22.62
CA ASN A 481 -17.75 -28.18 23.08
C ASN A 481 -18.57 -27.64 24.28
N PHE A 482 -19.12 -28.53 25.10
CA PHE A 482 -19.86 -28.19 26.32
C PHE A 482 -19.29 -28.91 27.54
N LEU A 483 -18.00 -29.27 27.52
CA LEU A 483 -17.35 -30.06 28.56
C LEU A 483 -17.44 -29.34 29.90
N THR A 484 -17.91 -30.03 30.94
CA THR A 484 -17.93 -29.53 32.33
C THR A 484 -16.81 -30.14 33.18
N ASP A 485 -16.18 -31.21 32.71
CA ASP A 485 -14.99 -31.84 33.29
C ASP A 485 -14.06 -32.35 32.16
N LEU A 486 -12.77 -32.45 32.44
CA LEU A 486 -11.76 -32.98 31.51
C LEU A 486 -10.63 -33.69 32.27
N ASN A 487 -10.58 -35.01 32.16
CA ASN A 487 -9.52 -35.83 32.76
C ASN A 487 -8.49 -36.26 31.70
N LEU A 488 -7.23 -35.88 31.91
CA LEU A 488 -6.12 -36.19 30.99
C LEU A 488 -5.09 -37.17 31.59
N MET A 489 -5.29 -37.66 32.82
CA MET A 489 -4.25 -38.39 33.56
C MET A 489 -3.78 -39.68 32.86
N ASN A 490 -4.63 -40.31 32.05
CA ASN A 490 -4.31 -41.56 31.36
C ASN A 490 -3.69 -41.35 29.95
N LEU A 491 -3.46 -40.09 29.54
CA LEU A 491 -3.01 -39.72 28.20
C LEU A 491 -1.56 -39.21 28.23
N GLN A 492 -0.64 -40.07 28.70
CA GLN A 492 0.75 -39.74 29.04
C GLN A 492 1.65 -39.32 27.84
N SER A 493 1.18 -39.56 26.62
CA SER A 493 1.88 -39.20 25.37
C SER A 493 1.47 -37.85 24.80
N LEU A 494 0.54 -37.13 25.44
CA LEU A 494 0.07 -35.82 24.98
C LEU A 494 1.23 -34.82 24.90
N GLU A 495 1.35 -34.19 23.74
CA GLU A 495 2.27 -33.10 23.43
C GLU A 495 1.51 -31.76 23.29
N SER A 496 0.25 -31.80 22.82
CA SER A 496 -0.57 -30.61 22.62
C SER A 496 -2.04 -30.86 22.97
N VAL A 497 -2.62 -29.97 23.76
CA VAL A 497 -4.06 -29.99 24.10
C VAL A 497 -4.66 -28.62 23.84
N VAL A 498 -5.73 -28.59 23.05
CA VAL A 498 -6.57 -27.40 22.83
C VAL A 498 -7.98 -27.75 23.26
N CYS A 499 -8.45 -27.12 24.34
CA CYS A 499 -9.73 -27.41 24.95
C CYS A 499 -10.52 -26.16 25.34
N GLY A 500 -10.17 -25.00 24.79
CA GLY A 500 -10.89 -23.74 24.96
C GLY A 500 -12.36 -23.77 24.49
N LYS A 501 -13.14 -22.74 24.81
CA LYS A 501 -14.58 -22.64 24.48
C LYS A 501 -15.41 -23.82 25.03
N ASN A 502 -15.10 -24.25 26.24
CA ASN A 502 -15.83 -25.26 27.00
C ASN A 502 -16.44 -24.66 28.27
N LYS A 503 -17.12 -25.49 29.09
CA LYS A 503 -17.84 -25.10 30.31
C LYS A 503 -17.13 -25.55 31.60
N LEU A 504 -15.84 -25.84 31.55
CA LEU A 504 -15.04 -26.12 32.75
C LEU A 504 -15.00 -24.87 33.64
N THR A 505 -15.31 -25.06 34.91
CA THR A 505 -15.20 -24.03 35.96
C THR A 505 -13.90 -24.18 36.75
N THR A 506 -13.32 -25.37 36.78
CA THR A 506 -12.02 -25.67 37.38
C THR A 506 -11.27 -26.66 36.50
N LEU A 507 -9.94 -26.59 36.49
CA LEU A 507 -9.12 -27.54 35.74
C LEU A 507 -7.79 -27.78 36.47
N ALA A 508 -7.43 -29.06 36.60
CA ALA A 508 -6.14 -29.49 37.14
C ALA A 508 -5.42 -30.38 36.13
N VAL A 509 -4.21 -30.00 35.72
CA VAL A 509 -3.37 -30.75 34.80
C VAL A 509 -2.03 -31.00 35.46
N ASN A 510 -1.79 -32.27 35.81
CA ASN A 510 -0.61 -32.66 36.56
C ASN A 510 0.05 -33.88 35.92
N ASN A 511 1.38 -33.95 35.99
CA ASN A 511 2.16 -35.14 35.64
C ASN A 511 1.94 -35.61 34.17
N LEU A 512 1.97 -34.69 33.21
CA LEU A 512 2.05 -35.01 31.77
C LEU A 512 3.45 -34.72 31.24
N PRO A 513 4.34 -35.73 31.14
CA PRO A 513 5.77 -35.53 30.93
C PRO A 513 6.14 -35.03 29.52
N ASN A 514 5.22 -35.16 28.56
CA ASN A 514 5.44 -34.81 27.16
C ASN A 514 4.71 -33.54 26.72
N LEU A 515 3.88 -32.95 27.59
CA LEU A 515 3.03 -31.82 27.22
C LEU A 515 3.90 -30.59 26.94
N VAL A 516 3.77 -30.03 25.73
CA VAL A 516 4.50 -28.85 25.24
C VAL A 516 3.59 -27.63 25.16
N SER A 517 2.31 -27.82 24.81
CA SER A 517 1.34 -26.74 24.63
C SER A 517 -0.01 -27.09 25.24
N PHE A 518 -0.60 -26.14 25.96
CA PHE A 518 -1.93 -26.27 26.54
C PHE A 518 -2.73 -24.96 26.39
N ASP A 519 -3.92 -25.06 25.84
CA ASP A 519 -4.81 -23.91 25.61
C ASP A 519 -6.24 -24.19 26.08
N TYR A 520 -6.70 -23.41 27.08
CA TYR A 520 -8.09 -23.32 27.50
C TYR A 520 -8.62 -21.89 27.40
N SER A 521 -8.44 -21.22 26.25
CA SER A 521 -8.95 -19.86 26.06
C SER A 521 -10.47 -19.82 25.83
N ASP A 522 -11.09 -18.66 26.07
CA ASP A 522 -12.51 -18.38 25.82
C ASP A 522 -13.49 -19.30 26.60
N GLY A 523 -13.25 -19.49 27.90
CA GLY A 523 -14.03 -20.40 28.75
C GLY A 523 -14.65 -19.75 29.99
N TYR A 524 -14.87 -20.57 31.02
CA TYR A 524 -15.47 -20.16 32.29
C TYR A 524 -14.63 -20.57 33.51
N LEU A 525 -13.32 -20.83 33.35
CA LEU A 525 -12.48 -21.26 34.47
C LEU A 525 -12.42 -20.18 35.55
N ALA A 526 -12.75 -20.55 36.78
CA ALA A 526 -12.59 -19.74 37.99
C ALA A 526 -11.26 -20.02 38.70
N SER A 527 -10.70 -21.22 38.54
CA SER A 527 -9.34 -21.56 39.01
C SER A 527 -8.66 -22.58 38.09
N ALA A 528 -7.34 -22.53 38.01
CA ALA A 528 -6.50 -23.46 37.26
C ALA A 528 -5.28 -23.91 38.07
N ASN A 529 -4.94 -25.19 37.99
CA ASN A 529 -3.80 -25.78 38.71
C ASN A 529 -2.94 -26.65 37.78
N PHE A 530 -1.69 -26.23 37.55
CA PHE A 530 -0.74 -26.87 36.63
C PHE A 530 0.55 -27.20 37.37
N GLN A 531 0.88 -28.49 37.46
CA GLN A 531 2.04 -28.97 38.20
C GLN A 531 2.80 -30.09 37.50
N ASN A 532 4.14 -30.07 37.62
CA ASN A 532 5.03 -31.12 37.12
C ASN A 532 4.88 -31.37 35.60
N LEU A 533 5.04 -30.32 34.80
CA LEU A 533 4.98 -30.39 33.34
C LEU A 533 6.33 -29.98 32.76
N PRO A 534 7.33 -30.88 32.77
CA PRO A 534 8.74 -30.54 32.54
C PRO A 534 9.05 -30.04 31.12
N LYS A 535 8.15 -30.26 30.15
CA LYS A 535 8.31 -29.86 28.75
C LYS A 535 7.36 -28.74 28.30
N LEU A 536 6.50 -28.23 29.20
CA LEU A 536 5.48 -27.25 28.84
C LEU A 536 6.16 -25.92 28.50
N LYS A 537 5.92 -25.43 27.27
CA LYS A 537 6.44 -24.17 26.74
C LYS A 537 5.37 -23.10 26.58
N ASN A 538 4.16 -23.49 26.19
CA ASN A 538 3.06 -22.58 25.90
C ASN A 538 1.85 -22.90 26.77
N LEU A 539 1.35 -21.91 27.49
CA LEU A 539 0.19 -22.04 28.35
C LEU A 539 -0.76 -20.85 28.18
N SER A 540 -2.01 -21.12 27.80
CA SER A 540 -3.03 -20.09 27.62
C SER A 540 -4.33 -20.39 28.37
N PHE A 541 -4.84 -19.35 29.05
CA PHE A 541 -6.14 -19.30 29.71
C PHE A 541 -6.86 -17.97 29.46
N SER A 542 -6.57 -17.33 28.31
CA SER A 542 -7.17 -16.05 27.95
C SER A 542 -8.69 -16.08 27.98
N ASN A 543 -9.34 -14.98 28.35
CA ASN A 543 -10.81 -14.85 28.31
C ASN A 543 -11.53 -15.91 29.18
N ASN A 544 -11.19 -15.99 30.47
CA ASN A 544 -11.86 -16.87 31.45
C ASN A 544 -12.41 -16.03 32.62
N LYS A 545 -12.57 -16.64 33.80
CA LYS A 545 -13.05 -16.02 35.05
C LYS A 545 -12.08 -16.28 36.21
N LEU A 546 -10.80 -16.50 35.91
CA LEU A 546 -9.82 -16.96 36.88
C LEU A 546 -9.62 -15.91 37.97
N THR A 547 -9.84 -16.30 39.22
CA THR A 547 -9.50 -15.48 40.40
C THR A 547 -8.19 -15.92 41.04
N SER A 548 -7.76 -17.16 40.77
CA SER A 548 -6.50 -17.72 41.22
C SER A 548 -5.95 -18.74 40.21
N MET A 549 -4.63 -18.88 40.20
CA MET A 549 -3.92 -19.87 39.40
C MET A 549 -2.73 -20.40 40.19
N VAL A 550 -2.50 -21.70 40.10
CA VAL A 550 -1.33 -22.36 40.72
C VAL A 550 -0.46 -22.93 39.61
N LEU A 551 0.77 -22.41 39.51
CA LEU A 551 1.77 -22.81 38.52
C LEU A 551 3.04 -23.29 39.23
N ASN A 552 3.30 -24.60 39.24
CA ASN A 552 4.45 -25.17 39.95
C ASN A 552 5.25 -26.13 39.05
N ASN A 553 6.58 -26.05 39.12
CA ASN A 553 7.48 -26.95 38.41
C ASN A 553 7.23 -27.00 36.88
N LEU A 554 7.29 -25.82 36.25
CA LEU A 554 7.16 -25.59 34.80
C LEU A 554 8.47 -25.00 34.23
N PRO A 555 9.62 -25.71 34.32
CA PRO A 555 10.95 -25.11 34.12
C PRO A 555 11.22 -24.59 32.71
N LEU A 556 10.45 -25.03 31.70
CA LEU A 556 10.62 -24.65 30.29
C LEU A 556 9.49 -23.76 29.76
N ILE A 557 8.65 -23.18 30.63
CA ILE A 557 7.57 -22.30 30.18
C ILE A 557 8.16 -21.04 29.55
N GLU A 558 7.84 -20.80 28.28
CA GLU A 558 8.34 -19.66 27.51
C GLU A 558 7.23 -18.61 27.30
N LYS A 559 5.98 -19.05 27.20
CA LYS A 559 4.81 -18.19 26.94
C LYS A 559 3.67 -18.50 27.89
N LEU A 560 3.22 -17.48 28.62
CA LEU A 560 2.07 -17.53 29.52
C LEU A 560 1.05 -16.44 29.13
N GLN A 561 -0.15 -16.86 28.76
CA GLN A 561 -1.27 -15.95 28.47
C GLN A 561 -2.41 -16.20 29.47
N CYS A 562 -2.69 -15.23 30.31
CA CYS A 562 -3.77 -15.27 31.30
C CYS A 562 -4.61 -13.98 31.28
N ASN A 563 -4.63 -13.28 30.15
CA ASN A 563 -5.34 -12.04 29.98
C ASN A 563 -6.87 -12.19 29.97
N ASN A 564 -7.59 -11.10 30.27
CA ASN A 564 -9.04 -11.05 30.38
C ASN A 564 -9.58 -12.09 31.38
N ASN A 565 -9.13 -11.96 32.63
CA ASN A 565 -9.52 -12.78 33.78
C ASN A 565 -9.83 -11.87 34.98
N LEU A 566 -9.91 -12.44 36.19
CA LEU A 566 -10.24 -11.74 37.43
C LEU A 566 -9.10 -11.90 38.46
N LEU A 567 -7.87 -12.10 38.01
CA LEU A 567 -6.72 -12.36 38.89
C LEU A 567 -6.37 -11.11 39.69
N THR A 568 -6.26 -11.25 41.01
CA THR A 568 -5.77 -10.18 41.90
C THR A 568 -4.30 -10.32 42.27
N ASN A 569 -3.73 -11.52 42.09
CA ASN A 569 -2.32 -11.84 42.26
C ASN A 569 -1.87 -12.84 41.17
N LEU A 570 -0.59 -12.77 40.79
CA LEU A 570 0.05 -13.67 39.85
C LEU A 570 1.45 -14.03 40.36
N ASP A 571 1.61 -15.26 40.85
CA ASP A 571 2.90 -15.76 41.33
C ASP A 571 3.72 -16.35 40.17
N LEU A 572 4.91 -15.77 39.95
CA LEU A 572 5.84 -16.12 38.87
C LEU A 572 7.21 -16.58 39.40
N GLN A 573 7.39 -16.72 40.73
CA GLN A 573 8.72 -16.88 41.35
C GLN A 573 9.51 -18.10 40.83
N ASN A 574 8.83 -19.17 40.42
CA ASN A 574 9.45 -20.42 39.97
C ASN A 574 9.30 -20.67 38.46
N LEU A 575 9.12 -19.61 37.67
CA LEU A 575 8.92 -19.68 36.21
C LEU A 575 10.01 -18.91 35.44
N PRO A 576 11.31 -19.22 35.62
CA PRO A 576 12.42 -18.41 35.11
C PRO A 576 12.54 -18.40 33.57
N GLY A 577 11.87 -19.33 32.88
CA GLY A 577 11.92 -19.47 31.43
C GLY A 577 11.02 -18.49 30.65
N ILE A 578 10.14 -17.72 31.32
CA ILE A 578 9.14 -16.88 30.65
C ILE A 578 9.82 -15.81 29.81
N LYS A 579 9.46 -15.80 28.53
CA LYS A 579 9.86 -14.79 27.54
C LYS A 579 8.69 -13.87 27.15
N ASN A 580 7.48 -14.41 27.17
CA ASN A 580 6.26 -13.70 26.79
C ASN A 580 5.20 -13.88 27.87
N LEU A 581 4.82 -12.76 28.51
CA LEU A 581 3.78 -12.72 29.52
C LEU A 581 2.67 -11.76 29.09
N ASP A 582 1.46 -12.29 28.92
CA ASP A 582 0.24 -11.49 28.78
C ASP A 582 -0.70 -11.75 29.96
N CYS A 583 -0.74 -10.78 30.87
CA CYS A 583 -1.61 -10.76 32.05
C CYS A 583 -2.58 -9.57 32.02
N SER A 584 -2.80 -8.98 30.85
CA SER A 584 -3.67 -7.80 30.67
C SER A 584 -5.13 -8.07 31.03
N LYS A 585 -5.92 -7.02 31.31
CA LYS A 585 -7.36 -7.10 31.66
C LYS A 585 -7.61 -8.05 32.85
N ASN A 586 -6.92 -7.81 33.94
CA ASN A 586 -7.09 -8.49 35.23
C ASN A 586 -7.35 -7.45 36.33
N GLN A 587 -7.19 -7.84 37.59
CA GLN A 587 -7.35 -6.98 38.76
C GLN A 587 -6.06 -6.93 39.59
N LEU A 588 -4.90 -7.08 38.94
CA LEU A 588 -3.60 -7.13 39.61
C LEU A 588 -3.28 -5.77 40.22
N VAL A 589 -3.00 -5.75 41.52
CA VAL A 589 -2.52 -4.55 42.25
C VAL A 589 -1.00 -4.48 42.27
N THR A 590 -0.35 -5.64 42.24
CA THR A 590 1.11 -5.78 42.19
C THR A 590 1.49 -6.84 41.16
N LEU A 591 2.60 -6.63 40.46
CA LEU A 591 3.18 -7.59 39.53
C LEU A 591 4.70 -7.62 39.74
N VAL A 592 5.24 -8.80 40.09
CA VAL A 592 6.67 -9.00 40.35
C VAL A 592 7.28 -9.79 39.19
N VAL A 593 8.14 -9.13 38.41
CA VAL A 593 8.80 -9.72 37.23
C VAL A 593 10.33 -9.71 37.32
N ASP A 594 10.90 -9.29 38.45
CA ASP A 594 12.34 -9.09 38.65
C ASP A 594 13.19 -10.34 38.40
N ASN A 595 12.62 -11.54 38.56
CA ASN A 595 13.32 -12.82 38.34
C ASN A 595 13.22 -13.34 36.89
N LEU A 596 12.48 -12.66 36.01
CA LEU A 596 12.27 -13.07 34.62
C LEU A 596 13.32 -12.43 33.71
N THR A 597 14.58 -12.85 33.87
CA THR A 597 15.73 -12.24 33.17
C THR A 597 15.69 -12.40 31.66
N GLY A 598 14.95 -13.39 31.15
CA GLY A 598 14.74 -13.64 29.73
C GLY A 598 13.44 -13.05 29.16
N LEU A 599 12.73 -12.21 29.91
CA LEU A 599 11.48 -11.60 29.48
C LEU A 599 11.72 -10.66 28.29
N GLU A 600 11.10 -10.98 27.14
CA GLU A 600 11.20 -10.25 25.87
C GLU A 600 9.95 -9.36 25.67
N ALA A 601 8.77 -9.84 26.12
CA ALA A 601 7.50 -9.13 25.98
C ALA A 601 6.63 -9.23 27.26
N LEU A 602 6.13 -8.08 27.71
CA LEU A 602 5.23 -7.93 28.84
C LEU A 602 3.98 -7.11 28.47
N THR A 603 2.82 -7.75 28.52
CA THR A 603 1.52 -7.08 28.44
C THR A 603 0.82 -7.21 29.79
N CYS A 604 0.71 -6.11 30.53
CA CYS A 604 0.04 -6.03 31.82
C CYS A 604 -1.01 -4.90 31.86
N SER A 605 -1.48 -4.45 30.70
CA SER A 605 -2.44 -3.36 30.59
C SER A 605 -3.81 -3.70 31.19
N ASN A 606 -4.62 -2.68 31.51
CA ASN A 606 -5.94 -2.84 32.13
C ASN A 606 -5.87 -3.65 33.43
N ASN A 607 -5.06 -3.18 34.37
CA ASN A 607 -4.94 -3.72 35.73
C ASN A 607 -5.05 -2.56 36.74
N GLN A 608 -4.66 -2.80 37.99
CA GLN A 608 -4.68 -1.80 39.07
C GLN A 608 -3.29 -1.53 39.64
N LEU A 609 -2.24 -1.76 38.83
CA LEU A 609 -0.84 -1.65 39.26
C LEU A 609 -0.52 -0.21 39.68
N SER A 610 0.05 -0.04 40.87
CA SER A 610 0.53 1.26 41.38
C SER A 610 2.03 1.49 41.15
N SER A 611 2.78 0.41 40.92
CA SER A 611 4.21 0.43 40.58
C SER A 611 4.56 -0.78 39.70
N LEU A 612 5.63 -0.65 38.91
CA LEU A 612 6.18 -1.72 38.08
C LEU A 612 7.71 -1.58 38.07
N ASN A 613 8.41 -2.59 38.58
CA ASN A 613 9.88 -2.65 38.55
C ASN A 613 10.32 -3.46 37.33
N LEU A 614 11.20 -2.88 36.50
CA LEU A 614 11.73 -3.50 35.28
C LEU A 614 13.25 -3.70 35.34
N THR A 615 13.87 -3.48 36.51
CA THR A 615 15.34 -3.57 36.67
C THR A 615 15.90 -4.97 36.45
N GLY A 616 15.08 -6.01 36.66
CA GLY A 616 15.44 -7.41 36.42
C GLY A 616 15.25 -7.92 34.99
N ASN A 617 14.79 -7.09 34.05
CA ASN A 617 14.35 -7.53 32.70
C ASN A 617 15.20 -6.89 31.57
N PRO A 618 16.50 -7.23 31.45
CA PRO A 618 17.43 -6.57 30.51
C PRO A 618 17.18 -6.90 29.03
N SER A 619 16.30 -7.86 28.75
CA SER A 619 15.91 -8.32 27.41
C SER A 619 14.54 -7.82 26.98
N LEU A 620 13.88 -6.96 27.77
CA LEU A 620 12.52 -6.50 27.46
C LEU A 620 12.54 -5.48 26.30
N GLY A 621 11.74 -5.73 25.26
CA GLY A 621 11.59 -4.80 24.14
C GLY A 621 10.14 -4.47 23.77
N TYR A 622 9.18 -5.24 24.31
CA TYR A 622 7.75 -4.96 24.19
C TYR A 622 7.16 -4.80 25.58
N LEU A 623 6.64 -3.61 25.90
CA LEU A 623 5.94 -3.32 27.14
C LEU A 623 4.61 -2.64 26.84
N ASP A 624 3.52 -3.24 27.27
CA ASP A 624 2.22 -2.58 27.39
C ASP A 624 1.73 -2.65 28.84
N CYS A 625 1.88 -1.55 29.56
CA CYS A 625 1.39 -1.33 30.91
C CYS A 625 0.29 -0.26 30.98
N SER A 626 -0.39 0.00 29.86
CA SER A 626 -1.46 1.00 29.77
C SER A 626 -2.67 0.70 30.68
N TYR A 627 -3.51 1.69 30.97
CA TYR A 627 -4.72 1.50 31.80
C TYR A 627 -4.40 0.87 33.17
N ASN A 628 -3.52 1.52 33.93
CA ASN A 628 -3.13 1.15 35.29
C ASN A 628 -3.14 2.40 36.21
N ASN A 629 -2.62 2.29 37.42
CA ASN A 629 -2.51 3.38 38.39
C ASN A 629 -1.04 3.77 38.66
N LEU A 630 -0.15 3.58 37.69
CA LEU A 630 1.28 3.87 37.85
C LEU A 630 1.49 5.36 38.06
N THR A 631 2.30 5.72 39.05
CA THR A 631 2.67 7.12 39.35
C THR A 631 4.06 7.49 38.86
N SER A 632 4.92 6.49 38.66
CA SER A 632 6.22 6.64 38.01
C SER A 632 6.59 5.36 37.24
N LEU A 633 7.43 5.51 36.22
CA LEU A 633 7.97 4.39 35.45
C LEU A 633 9.40 4.70 35.01
N ASP A 634 10.32 3.78 35.30
CA ASP A 634 11.66 3.76 34.70
C ASP A 634 11.71 2.63 33.67
N ALA A 635 11.80 3.01 32.40
CA ALA A 635 11.82 2.11 31.26
C ALA A 635 13.15 2.15 30.50
N THR A 636 14.21 2.70 31.10
CA THR A 636 15.55 2.83 30.48
C THR A 636 16.21 1.50 30.09
N ASN A 637 15.75 0.37 30.66
CA ASN A 637 16.25 -0.96 30.32
C ASN A 637 15.66 -1.53 29.02
N LEU A 638 14.64 -0.91 28.44
CA LEU A 638 13.99 -1.42 27.25
C LEU A 638 14.92 -1.33 26.02
N LYS A 639 14.95 -2.37 25.18
CA LYS A 639 15.80 -2.44 23.97
C LYS A 639 15.02 -2.96 22.76
N VAL A 640 15.37 -2.49 21.55
CA VAL A 640 14.88 -3.12 20.31
C VAL A 640 15.37 -4.56 20.26
N LEU A 641 14.44 -5.49 20.04
CA LEU A 641 14.76 -6.91 19.91
C LEU A 641 15.28 -7.23 18.50
N PRO A 642 16.19 -8.22 18.35
CA PRO A 642 16.62 -8.69 17.04
C PRO A 642 15.46 -9.24 16.21
N ALA A 643 15.58 -9.19 14.88
CA ALA A 643 14.56 -9.67 13.93
C ALA A 643 14.14 -11.14 14.03
N THR A 644 14.80 -11.91 14.90
CA THR A 644 14.49 -13.31 15.17
C THR A 644 13.47 -13.52 16.29
N THR A 645 13.02 -12.47 16.99
CA THR A 645 12.00 -12.59 18.05
C THR A 645 10.58 -12.45 17.48
N THR A 646 9.59 -13.04 18.17
CA THR A 646 8.16 -12.95 17.79
C THR A 646 7.63 -11.51 17.82
N TYR A 647 8.29 -10.64 18.59
CA TYR A 647 7.99 -9.21 18.74
C TYR A 647 9.17 -8.40 18.16
N ASN A 648 9.29 -8.39 16.84
CA ASN A 648 10.32 -7.67 16.10
C ASN A 648 10.08 -6.14 16.04
N VAL A 649 9.35 -5.58 17.01
CA VAL A 649 8.96 -4.16 17.04
C VAL A 649 9.14 -3.68 18.48
N GLY A 650 10.00 -2.68 18.69
CA GLY A 650 10.18 -2.07 20.00
C GLY A 650 8.93 -1.27 20.36
N ILE A 651 8.23 -1.62 21.43
CA ILE A 651 6.97 -0.98 21.81
C ILE A 651 7.00 -0.63 23.29
N LEU A 652 6.74 0.63 23.60
CA LEU A 652 6.43 1.12 24.94
C LEU A 652 5.04 1.75 24.93
N ASN A 653 4.08 1.12 25.59
CA ASN A 653 2.79 1.72 25.89
C ASN A 653 2.57 1.78 27.40
N CYS A 654 2.53 2.99 27.94
CA CYS A 654 2.21 3.29 29.34
C CYS A 654 1.08 4.32 29.47
N SER A 655 0.22 4.43 28.45
CA SER A 655 -0.90 5.38 28.46
C SER A 655 -1.99 5.06 29.49
N HIS A 656 -2.86 6.03 29.78
CA HIS A 656 -3.95 5.88 30.74
C HIS A 656 -3.46 5.42 32.12
N ASN A 657 -2.47 6.13 32.67
CA ASN A 657 -1.94 5.92 34.00
C ASN A 657 -2.05 7.23 34.83
N GLN A 658 -1.32 7.32 35.93
CA GLN A 658 -1.24 8.52 36.77
C GLN A 658 0.20 9.05 36.83
N LEU A 659 1.01 8.82 35.79
CA LEU A 659 2.44 9.07 35.79
C LEU A 659 2.72 10.56 36.01
N GLN A 660 3.52 10.86 37.04
CA GLN A 660 4.09 12.18 37.31
C GLN A 660 5.57 12.24 36.93
N SER A 661 6.22 11.08 36.77
CA SER A 661 7.59 10.94 36.33
C SER A 661 7.73 9.74 35.39
N LEU A 662 8.36 9.95 34.24
CA LEU A 662 8.69 8.91 33.27
C LEU A 662 10.15 9.07 32.88
N ASN A 663 10.94 8.01 33.05
CA ASN A 663 12.34 7.96 32.62
C ASN A 663 12.48 7.00 31.44
N ILE A 664 12.70 7.56 30.26
CA ILE A 664 12.87 6.82 29.00
C ILE A 664 14.16 7.23 28.27
N ALA A 665 15.07 7.96 28.91
CA ALA A 665 16.29 8.45 28.26
C ALA A 665 17.13 7.28 27.68
N GLY A 666 17.60 7.45 26.45
CA GLY A 666 18.47 6.48 25.77
C GLY A 666 17.77 5.26 25.15
N ILE A 667 16.44 5.10 25.28
CA ILE A 667 15.74 3.96 24.67
C ILE A 667 15.49 4.18 23.18
N HIS A 668 15.47 3.08 22.43
CA HIS A 668 15.16 3.07 21.00
C HIS A 668 13.94 2.16 20.82
N MET A 669 12.80 2.70 20.37
CA MET A 669 11.53 1.96 20.27
C MET A 669 10.79 2.33 19.00
N SER A 670 10.29 1.37 18.25
CA SER A 670 9.48 1.66 17.07
C SER A 670 8.16 2.41 17.38
N SER A 671 7.59 2.25 18.58
CA SER A 671 6.38 2.96 19.04
C SER A 671 6.49 3.33 20.53
N ILE A 672 6.15 4.57 20.85
CA ILE A 672 6.10 5.11 22.23
C ILE A 672 4.74 5.79 22.45
N ASP A 673 3.99 5.33 23.44
CA ASP A 673 2.73 5.93 23.90
C ASP A 673 2.77 6.12 25.41
N PHE A 674 2.69 7.37 25.86
CA PHE A 674 2.53 7.73 27.27
C PHE A 674 1.38 8.73 27.47
N SER A 675 0.40 8.71 26.56
CA SER A 675 -0.77 9.58 26.60
C SER A 675 -1.66 9.34 27.82
N TYR A 676 -2.54 10.29 28.15
CA TYR A 676 -3.48 10.18 29.28
C TYR A 676 -2.77 9.91 30.62
N ASN A 677 -1.86 10.80 30.99
CA ASN A 677 -1.07 10.76 32.23
C ASN A 677 -1.03 12.16 32.89
N ASN A 678 -0.24 12.33 33.96
CA ASN A 678 -0.12 13.60 34.71
C ASN A 678 1.31 14.19 34.59
N LEU A 679 2.02 13.93 33.49
CA LEU A 679 3.41 14.36 33.33
C LEU A 679 3.48 15.86 33.08
N SER A 680 4.25 16.58 33.88
CA SER A 680 4.57 18.00 33.66
C SER A 680 5.87 18.23 32.87
N ALA A 681 6.75 17.23 32.89
CA ALA A 681 7.97 17.15 32.10
C ALA A 681 8.30 15.67 31.83
N VAL A 682 9.05 15.41 30.77
CA VAL A 682 9.60 14.09 30.42
C VAL A 682 11.01 14.28 29.88
N ASN A 683 11.93 13.38 30.26
CA ASN A 683 13.28 13.38 29.72
C ASN A 683 13.34 12.48 28.47
N LEU A 684 13.55 13.10 27.31
CA LEU A 684 13.63 12.43 26.00
C LEU A 684 15.07 12.40 25.44
N ASP A 685 16.07 12.69 26.27
CA ASP A 685 17.47 12.71 25.84
C ASP A 685 17.90 11.37 25.21
N ASN A 686 18.45 11.43 23.99
CA ASN A 686 18.92 10.28 23.21
C ASN A 686 17.86 9.18 23.00
N THR A 687 16.58 9.55 22.98
CA THR A 687 15.50 8.63 22.62
C THR A 687 15.31 8.60 21.11
N SER A 688 14.96 7.43 20.56
CA SER A 688 14.60 7.29 19.14
C SER A 688 13.32 6.49 18.96
N PHE A 689 12.55 6.80 17.90
CA PHE A 689 11.34 6.06 17.57
C PHE A 689 10.91 6.09 16.10
N ASP A 690 10.47 4.95 15.56
CA ASP A 690 10.38 4.77 14.11
C ASP A 690 9.01 5.09 13.50
N PHE A 691 7.90 4.79 14.18
CA PHE A 691 6.55 4.82 13.57
C PHE A 691 5.54 5.68 14.33
N TYR A 692 5.53 5.62 15.66
CA TYR A 692 4.42 6.16 16.46
C TYR A 692 4.92 6.82 17.74
N PHE A 693 4.50 8.06 17.97
CA PHE A 693 4.77 8.82 19.19
C PHE A 693 3.49 9.52 19.67
N ASP A 694 2.98 9.16 20.85
CA ASP A 694 1.83 9.80 21.48
C ASP A 694 2.13 10.25 22.91
N CYS A 695 2.14 11.56 23.10
CA CYS A 695 2.33 12.28 24.35
C CYS A 695 1.07 13.03 24.82
N SER A 696 -0.07 12.82 24.16
CA SER A 696 -1.29 13.61 24.35
C SER A 696 -1.92 13.44 25.74
N ASN A 697 -2.79 14.38 26.13
CA ASN A 697 -3.53 14.30 27.39
C ASN A 697 -2.60 14.18 28.63
N ASN A 698 -1.60 15.07 28.70
CA ASN A 698 -0.67 15.21 29.81
C ASN A 698 -0.67 16.67 30.32
N GLN A 699 0.30 17.05 31.16
CA GLN A 699 0.47 18.41 31.67
C GLN A 699 1.81 19.03 31.23
N LEU A 700 2.38 18.54 30.11
CA LEU A 700 3.70 18.98 29.65
C LEU A 700 3.69 20.47 29.33
N THR A 701 4.64 21.21 29.86
CA THR A 701 4.82 22.66 29.55
C THR A 701 5.81 22.89 28.42
N THR A 702 6.68 21.93 28.16
CA THR A 702 7.65 21.90 27.07
C THR A 702 7.75 20.48 26.53
N LEU A 703 7.86 20.36 25.21
CA LEU A 703 8.26 19.14 24.53
C LEU A 703 9.59 19.41 23.81
N ASP A 704 10.63 18.65 24.13
CA ASP A 704 11.96 18.79 23.52
C ASP A 704 12.36 17.49 22.81
N LEU A 705 12.34 17.54 21.48
CA LEU A 705 12.80 16.50 20.56
C LEU A 705 14.08 16.92 19.83
N SER A 706 14.74 18.01 20.24
CA SER A 706 15.97 18.49 19.59
C SER A 706 17.17 17.55 19.74
N LYS A 707 17.12 16.65 20.73
CA LYS A 707 18.11 15.58 20.99
C LYS A 707 17.61 14.19 20.56
N TYR A 708 16.59 14.15 19.73
CA TYR A 708 16.10 12.92 19.12
C TYR A 708 17.21 12.29 18.26
N TYR A 709 17.46 10.99 18.44
CA TYR A 709 18.47 10.26 17.66
C TYR A 709 17.82 9.61 16.42
N TYR A 710 18.35 9.91 15.23
CA TYR A 710 17.85 9.34 13.98
C TYR A 710 18.53 8.00 13.65
N SER A 711 17.71 6.99 13.31
CA SER A 711 18.19 5.74 12.71
C SER A 711 17.97 5.78 11.18
N ASP A 712 18.90 5.23 10.39
CA ASP A 712 18.94 5.31 8.92
C ASP A 712 17.69 4.76 8.17
N TYR A 713 16.65 4.31 8.87
CA TYR A 713 15.58 3.47 8.33
C TYR A 713 14.18 4.12 8.21
N ALA A 714 13.91 5.31 8.74
CA ALA A 714 12.58 5.94 8.60
C ALA A 714 12.60 7.48 8.68
N PRO A 715 12.46 8.24 7.56
CA PRO A 715 12.54 9.71 7.56
C PRO A 715 11.29 10.46 8.05
N THR A 716 10.17 9.79 8.36
CA THR A 716 8.90 10.42 8.77
C THR A 716 8.12 9.53 9.75
N LEU A 717 7.57 10.06 10.84
CA LEU A 717 6.69 9.30 11.75
C LEU A 717 5.34 9.06 11.07
N GLU A 718 4.80 7.86 11.14
CA GLU A 718 3.45 7.60 10.66
C GLU A 718 2.42 8.38 11.48
N THR A 719 2.62 8.45 12.80
CA THR A 719 1.76 9.17 13.74
C THR A 719 2.57 9.95 14.78
N PHE A 720 2.19 11.21 14.97
CA PHE A 720 2.71 12.10 16.01
C PHE A 720 1.54 12.82 16.69
N ASN A 721 1.32 12.59 17.99
CA ASN A 721 0.23 13.23 18.74
C ASN A 721 0.71 13.76 20.08
N CYS A 722 0.60 15.07 20.28
CA CYS A 722 0.92 15.78 21.51
C CYS A 722 -0.19 16.78 21.90
N SER A 723 -1.41 16.50 21.46
CA SER A 723 -2.59 17.30 21.77
C SER A 723 -2.95 17.28 23.26
N ASN A 724 -3.75 18.25 23.72
CA ASN A 724 -4.29 18.29 25.09
C ASN A 724 -3.20 18.27 26.18
N ASN A 725 -2.18 19.13 26.05
CA ASN A 725 -1.16 19.36 27.06
C ASN A 725 -1.23 20.81 27.58
N ALA A 726 -0.27 21.21 28.41
CA ALA A 726 -0.08 22.58 28.87
C ALA A 726 1.09 23.27 28.14
N LEU A 727 1.38 22.87 26.89
CA LEU A 727 2.61 23.27 26.21
C LEU A 727 2.65 24.78 26.02
N THR A 728 3.80 25.36 26.35
CA THR A 728 4.16 26.76 26.07
C THR A 728 5.21 26.83 24.97
N THR A 729 6.07 25.82 24.89
CA THR A 729 7.15 25.70 23.90
C THR A 729 7.27 24.27 23.36
N MET A 730 7.67 24.14 22.09
CA MET A 730 8.05 22.87 21.47
C MET A 730 9.37 23.04 20.72
N PHE A 731 10.33 22.13 20.92
CA PHE A 731 11.62 22.11 20.22
C PHE A 731 11.71 20.86 19.35
N LEU A 732 11.53 21.02 18.05
CA LEU A 732 11.46 19.95 17.06
C LEU A 732 12.64 19.96 16.08
N LYS A 733 13.56 20.92 16.20
CA LYS A 733 14.70 21.03 15.27
C LYS A 733 15.76 19.97 15.56
N ASN A 734 15.72 18.87 14.84
CA ASN A 734 16.62 17.72 14.97
C ASN A 734 17.14 17.20 13.63
N GLY A 735 16.81 17.88 12.53
CA GLY A 735 17.27 17.58 11.18
C GLY A 735 16.45 16.52 10.44
N ILE A 736 15.29 16.12 10.96
CA ILE A 736 14.39 15.16 10.33
C ILE A 736 13.05 15.83 9.97
N ASN A 737 12.16 15.09 9.29
CA ASN A 737 10.81 15.56 8.96
C ASN A 737 9.83 14.64 9.68
N GLU A 738 9.69 14.83 10.97
CA GLU A 738 8.97 13.96 11.90
C GLU A 738 7.50 13.85 11.53
N PHE A 739 6.95 14.88 10.90
CA PHE A 739 5.53 14.90 10.61
C PHE A 739 5.18 14.06 9.38
N GLY A 740 4.66 12.85 9.57
CA GLY A 740 4.01 12.09 8.51
C GLY A 740 2.63 12.64 8.12
N SER A 741 1.64 11.76 7.99
CA SER A 741 0.39 12.10 7.28
C SER A 741 -0.51 13.10 8.01
N SER A 742 -0.54 13.12 9.36
CA SER A 742 -1.38 14.02 10.16
C SER A 742 -0.85 14.20 11.60
N PRO A 743 0.16 15.04 11.84
CA PRO A 743 0.57 15.36 13.21
C PRO A 743 -0.48 16.18 13.95
N ASP A 744 -0.65 15.93 15.25
CA ASP A 744 -1.62 16.64 16.08
C ASP A 744 -0.95 17.22 17.35
N PHE A 745 -0.98 18.53 17.50
CA PHE A 745 -0.60 19.23 18.73
C PHE A 745 -1.70 20.22 19.17
N SER A 746 -2.95 19.94 18.79
CA SER A 746 -4.13 20.74 19.11
C SER A 746 -4.41 20.81 20.62
N ASN A 747 -5.29 21.72 21.06
CA ASN A 747 -5.66 21.90 22.47
C ASN A 747 -4.51 22.20 23.45
N ASN A 748 -3.44 22.86 22.98
CA ASN A 748 -2.41 23.50 23.79
C ASN A 748 -2.60 25.04 23.83
N PRO A 749 -3.55 25.59 24.61
CA PRO A 749 -3.95 27.00 24.51
C PRO A 749 -2.86 28.00 24.91
N ASN A 750 -1.84 27.56 25.65
CA ASN A 750 -0.73 28.39 26.10
C ASN A 750 0.50 28.31 25.18
N LEU A 751 0.40 27.63 24.04
CA LEU A 751 1.51 27.43 23.11
C LEU A 751 1.92 28.78 22.51
N LYS A 752 3.14 29.20 22.79
CA LYS A 752 3.70 30.50 22.38
C LYS A 752 4.81 30.35 21.34
N TYR A 753 5.48 29.20 21.32
CA TYR A 753 6.65 29.03 20.47
C TYR A 753 6.83 27.58 20.01
N ILE A 754 7.06 27.39 18.72
CA ILE A 754 7.50 26.12 18.14
C ILE A 754 8.78 26.40 17.37
N CYS A 755 9.86 25.71 17.75
CA CYS A 755 11.04 25.62 16.92
C CYS A 755 10.97 24.37 16.05
N SER A 756 11.07 24.49 14.73
CA SER A 756 11.06 23.33 13.81
C SER A 756 12.15 23.44 12.76
N ASP A 757 12.40 22.35 12.03
CA ASP A 757 13.31 22.39 10.90
C ASP A 757 12.78 23.24 9.74
N ASP A 758 13.70 23.79 8.95
CA ASP A 758 13.37 24.71 7.85
C ASP A 758 12.43 24.05 6.83
N ALA A 759 12.60 22.73 6.62
CA ALA A 759 11.76 21.92 5.73
C ALA A 759 10.30 21.77 6.24
N GLU A 760 10.06 21.94 7.53
CA GLU A 760 8.74 21.73 8.16
C GLU A 760 8.01 23.02 8.49
N LEU A 761 8.70 24.17 8.47
CA LEU A 761 8.16 25.49 8.87
C LEU A 761 6.77 25.77 8.27
N THR A 762 6.61 25.55 6.96
CA THR A 762 5.32 25.82 6.27
C THR A 762 4.20 24.91 6.78
N LYS A 763 4.50 23.63 7.05
CA LYS A 763 3.52 22.65 7.53
C LYS A 763 3.11 22.97 8.98
N VAL A 764 4.09 23.24 9.85
CA VAL A 764 3.85 23.63 11.24
C VAL A 764 3.06 24.94 11.33
N GLN A 765 3.42 25.94 10.53
CA GLN A 765 2.70 27.22 10.48
C GLN A 765 1.25 27.06 10.01
N SER A 766 1.01 26.15 9.06
CA SER A 766 -0.35 25.83 8.60
C SER A 766 -1.18 25.18 9.70
N LEU A 767 -0.61 24.25 10.47
CA LEU A 767 -1.25 23.60 11.60
C LEU A 767 -1.52 24.57 12.76
N VAL A 768 -0.57 25.45 13.07
CA VAL A 768 -0.74 26.54 14.05
C VAL A 768 -1.94 27.42 13.70
N SER A 769 -2.07 27.77 12.42
CA SER A 769 -3.20 28.56 11.91
C SER A 769 -4.51 27.77 11.97
N GLN A 770 -4.49 26.49 11.58
CA GLN A 770 -5.63 25.58 11.59
C GLN A 770 -6.18 25.35 13.00
N TYR A 771 -5.31 25.19 14.00
CA TYR A 771 -5.70 24.98 15.39
C TYR A 771 -6.00 26.29 16.15
N GLY A 772 -5.85 27.45 15.49
CA GLY A 772 -6.26 28.75 16.03
C GLY A 772 -5.28 29.37 17.04
N TYR A 773 -4.00 29.00 16.99
CA TYR A 773 -2.97 29.57 17.87
C TYR A 773 -2.54 30.96 17.38
N SER A 774 -3.24 32.00 17.85
CA SER A 774 -3.00 33.39 17.43
C SER A 774 -1.71 34.02 17.98
N ASN A 775 -1.13 33.45 19.04
CA ASN A 775 0.06 33.98 19.74
C ASN A 775 1.25 33.00 19.72
N CYS A 776 1.26 32.04 18.79
CA CYS A 776 2.32 31.05 18.66
C CYS A 776 3.26 31.39 17.49
N SER A 777 4.54 31.64 17.77
CA SER A 777 5.55 31.83 16.73
C SER A 777 6.10 30.48 16.29
N VAL A 778 6.28 30.32 14.98
CA VAL A 778 7.03 29.21 14.41
C VAL A 778 8.30 29.78 13.78
N SER A 779 9.47 29.30 14.18
CA SER A 779 10.73 29.70 13.55
C SER A 779 11.74 28.56 13.59
N SER A 780 12.79 28.63 12.77
CA SER A 780 13.88 27.65 12.80
C SER A 780 15.00 28.01 13.78
N TYR A 781 14.80 29.04 14.58
CA TYR A 781 15.78 29.55 15.53
C TYR A 781 15.53 29.01 16.96
N CYS A 782 16.14 27.90 17.35
CA CYS A 782 15.86 27.29 18.65
C CYS A 782 16.72 27.82 19.78
N SER A 783 17.99 28.11 19.48
CA SER A 783 19.00 28.54 20.45
C SER A 783 20.22 29.14 19.74
N PHE A 784 21.04 29.92 20.46
CA PHE A 784 22.29 30.53 19.95
C PHE A 784 23.38 29.49 19.61
N THR A 785 23.17 28.24 20.01
CA THR A 785 23.96 27.06 19.60
C THR A 785 23.13 26.23 18.60
N PRO A 786 23.73 25.67 17.54
CA PRO A 786 23.00 24.74 16.68
C PRO A 786 22.41 23.60 17.53
N GLY A 787 21.16 23.20 17.24
CA GLY A 787 20.58 21.97 17.78
C GLY A 787 21.26 20.74 17.16
N GLY A 788 21.30 19.63 17.89
CA GLY A 788 22.03 18.43 17.48
C GLY A 788 23.54 18.50 17.76
N ALA A 789 24.31 17.55 17.22
CA ALA A 789 25.77 17.58 17.30
C ALA A 789 26.35 18.62 16.32
N TYR A 790 27.44 19.30 16.70
CA TYR A 790 28.15 20.26 15.83
C TYR A 790 29.64 20.36 16.23
N ASN A 791 30.49 21.00 15.45
CA ASN A 791 31.89 21.30 15.78
C ASN A 791 32.10 22.83 15.84
N THR A 792 33.12 23.31 16.54
CA THR A 792 33.43 24.75 16.68
C THR A 792 34.81 25.07 16.13
N ILE A 793 34.95 26.11 15.30
CA ILE A 793 36.24 26.70 14.90
C ILE A 793 36.36 28.07 15.59
N THR A 794 37.45 28.32 16.30
CA THR A 794 37.64 29.56 17.08
C THR A 794 39.09 30.05 17.03
N GLY A 795 39.38 31.24 17.55
CA GLY A 795 40.73 31.78 17.59
C GLY A 795 40.79 33.23 18.04
N THR A 796 42.01 33.77 18.19
CA THR A 796 42.27 35.17 18.51
C THR A 796 43.02 35.88 17.39
N VAL A 797 42.73 37.16 17.18
CA VAL A 797 43.38 38.02 16.20
C VAL A 797 44.06 39.19 16.90
N ARG A 798 45.36 39.35 16.67
CA ARG A 798 46.20 40.38 17.29
C ARG A 798 46.98 41.17 16.27
N PHE A 799 47.36 42.39 16.64
CA PHE A 799 48.12 43.34 15.84
C PHE A 799 49.54 43.46 16.35
N ASP A 800 50.48 42.91 15.59
CA ASP A 800 51.92 43.03 15.81
C ASP A 800 52.40 44.42 15.34
N GLY A 801 52.21 45.42 16.20
CA GLY A 801 52.65 46.79 15.94
C GLY A 801 54.17 46.98 16.06
N ASN A 802 54.86 46.06 16.73
CA ASN A 802 56.27 46.18 17.10
C ASN A 802 57.20 45.27 16.26
N ASN A 803 56.60 44.43 15.40
CA ASN A 803 57.22 43.46 14.51
C ASN A 803 57.97 42.32 15.23
N ASN A 804 57.48 41.85 16.39
CA ASN A 804 58.02 40.70 17.15
C ASN A 804 57.18 39.42 17.03
N GLY A 805 56.13 39.41 16.21
CA GLY A 805 55.11 38.38 16.15
C GLY A 805 54.04 38.56 17.23
N CYS A 806 52.81 38.12 16.95
CA CYS A 806 51.66 38.37 17.82
C CYS A 806 51.71 37.59 19.13
N ASP A 807 52.20 38.23 20.18
CA ASP A 807 52.23 37.69 21.54
C ASP A 807 51.00 38.14 22.37
N PRO A 808 50.71 37.51 23.52
CA PRO A 808 49.53 37.84 24.32
C PRO A 808 49.44 39.31 24.81
N ASN A 809 50.55 40.06 24.79
CA ASN A 809 50.59 41.47 25.15
C ASN A 809 50.34 42.41 23.95
N ASP A 810 50.34 41.89 22.72
CA ASP A 810 49.97 42.67 21.55
C ASP A 810 48.49 42.99 21.54
N ASP A 811 48.18 44.16 20.98
CA ASP A 811 46.83 44.68 20.92
C ASP A 811 45.93 43.77 20.08
N VAL A 812 44.69 43.59 20.50
CA VAL A 812 43.68 42.85 19.74
C VAL A 812 43.29 43.63 18.48
N PHE A 813 43.07 42.92 17.37
CA PHE A 813 42.69 43.54 16.10
C PHE A 813 41.19 43.38 15.87
N GLU A 814 40.40 44.21 16.57
CA GLU A 814 38.94 44.16 16.57
C GLU A 814 38.31 44.54 15.22
N ASN A 815 37.11 44.04 14.97
CA ASN A 815 36.25 44.33 13.80
C ASN A 815 36.86 43.96 12.43
N MET A 816 37.91 43.15 12.38
CA MET A 816 38.38 42.56 11.13
C MET A 816 37.41 41.50 10.63
N LYS A 817 37.10 41.49 9.33
CA LYS A 817 36.22 40.48 8.73
C LYS A 817 36.95 39.15 8.54
N LEU A 818 36.28 38.05 8.82
CA LEU A 818 36.70 36.68 8.53
C LEU A 818 35.60 35.96 7.76
N LYS A 819 35.97 35.25 6.70
CA LYS A 819 35.07 34.43 5.87
C LYS A 819 35.36 32.94 6.09
N ILE A 820 34.35 32.09 6.12
CA ILE A 820 34.45 30.63 6.11
C ILE A 820 33.79 30.09 4.85
N ASP A 821 34.38 29.07 4.23
CA ASP A 821 33.88 28.40 3.01
C ASP A 821 34.18 26.90 3.09
N ASP A 822 33.16 26.06 2.94
CA ASP A 822 33.29 24.59 2.90
C ASP A 822 33.16 24.00 1.47
N GLY A 823 33.15 24.85 0.45
CA GLY A 823 32.93 24.50 -0.95
C GLY A 823 31.46 24.41 -1.36
N THR A 824 30.53 24.45 -0.41
CA THR A 824 29.07 24.43 -0.64
C THR A 824 28.34 25.61 -0.03
N THR A 825 28.77 26.07 1.15
CA THR A 825 28.20 27.18 1.90
C THR A 825 29.31 28.12 2.35
N THR A 826 29.01 29.42 2.36
CA THR A 826 29.92 30.45 2.84
C THR A 826 29.31 31.19 4.02
N GLY A 827 30.11 31.51 5.04
CA GLY A 827 29.73 32.36 6.16
C GLY A 827 30.75 33.46 6.40
N GLU A 828 30.38 34.50 7.14
CA GLU A 828 31.29 35.56 7.56
C GLU A 828 31.04 35.94 9.02
N THR A 829 32.08 36.41 9.71
CA THR A 829 32.03 37.00 11.04
C THR A 829 33.04 38.15 11.17
N PHE A 830 32.91 38.96 12.23
CA PHE A 830 33.90 39.97 12.57
C PHE A 830 34.58 39.63 13.89
N VAL A 831 35.87 39.93 13.99
CA VAL A 831 36.65 39.78 15.21
C VAL A 831 36.04 40.64 16.32
N LYS A 832 35.79 40.04 17.47
CA LYS A 832 35.19 40.70 18.64
C LYS A 832 36.19 41.68 19.27
N ARG A 833 35.70 42.57 20.15
CA ARG A 833 36.53 43.52 20.92
C ARG A 833 37.58 42.83 21.81
N ASP A 834 37.34 41.58 22.22
CA ASP A 834 38.32 40.78 22.96
C ASP A 834 39.35 40.07 22.05
N GLY A 835 39.30 40.32 20.74
CA GLY A 835 40.14 39.72 19.73
C GLY A 835 39.68 38.34 19.25
N THR A 836 38.60 37.77 19.78
CA THR A 836 38.18 36.41 19.43
C THR A 836 37.26 36.33 18.21
N TYR A 837 37.25 35.20 17.52
CA TYR A 837 36.26 34.85 16.49
C TYR A 837 35.78 33.41 16.66
N SER A 838 34.61 33.06 16.10
CA SER A 838 34.05 31.70 16.21
C SER A 838 33.11 31.34 15.04
N PHE A 839 33.16 30.09 14.58
CA PHE A 839 32.24 29.47 13.62
C PHE A 839 31.72 28.13 14.17
N PHE A 840 30.45 27.81 13.92
CA PHE A 840 29.89 26.47 14.18
C PHE A 840 29.75 25.70 12.86
N THR A 841 30.17 24.44 12.84
CA THR A 841 30.39 23.66 11.63
C THR A 841 29.91 22.21 11.77
N GLN A 842 29.65 21.53 10.66
CA GLN A 842 29.34 20.09 10.61
C GLN A 842 30.60 19.29 10.28
N SER A 843 30.48 18.10 9.68
CA SER A 843 31.62 17.42 9.06
C SER A 843 31.89 18.03 7.68
N GLY A 844 33.14 18.32 7.37
CA GLY A 844 33.54 18.98 6.14
C GLY A 844 34.93 19.60 6.25
N ASP A 845 35.41 20.14 5.13
CA ASP A 845 36.69 20.84 5.03
C ASP A 845 36.42 22.34 4.97
N PHE A 846 36.67 23.05 6.07
CA PHE A 846 36.32 24.46 6.22
C PHE A 846 37.53 25.36 6.03
N THR A 847 37.52 26.21 5.02
CA THR A 847 38.57 27.21 4.76
C THR A 847 38.15 28.56 5.31
N VAL A 848 38.90 29.07 6.28
CA VAL A 848 38.72 30.42 6.86
C VAL A 848 39.72 31.38 6.25
N THR A 849 39.26 32.54 5.77
CA THR A 849 40.06 33.59 5.12
C THR A 849 39.88 34.93 5.82
N ALA A 850 40.97 35.65 6.08
CA ALA A 850 40.96 36.95 6.71
C ALA A 850 40.89 38.10 5.70
N GLU A 851 40.01 39.07 5.94
CA GLU A 851 39.74 40.20 5.04
C GLU A 851 39.78 41.55 5.83
N PRO A 852 40.96 42.13 6.07
CA PRO A 852 41.07 43.47 6.67
C PRO A 852 40.48 44.54 5.74
N GLU A 853 39.81 45.55 6.30
CA GLU A 853 39.09 46.62 5.57
C GLU A 853 40.00 47.42 4.63
N ASN A 854 41.27 47.63 5.02
CA ASN A 854 42.32 48.28 4.21
C ASN A 854 43.46 47.28 3.93
N PRO A 855 43.30 46.31 3.02
CA PRO A 855 44.25 45.21 2.85
C PRO A 855 45.64 45.64 2.34
N SER A 856 45.78 46.84 1.79
CA SER A 856 47.08 47.40 1.40
C SER A 856 47.94 47.82 2.61
N LEU A 857 47.33 48.10 3.77
CA LEU A 857 48.02 48.59 4.96
C LEU A 857 48.42 47.48 5.95
N PHE A 858 47.88 46.27 5.80
CA PHE A 858 48.04 45.16 6.74
C PHE A 858 48.35 43.85 6.02
N THR A 859 49.10 42.97 6.69
CA THR A 859 49.32 41.59 6.25
C THR A 859 48.93 40.63 7.38
N VAL A 860 48.01 39.71 7.08
CA VAL A 860 47.51 38.71 8.04
C VAL A 860 48.22 37.37 7.83
N ASN A 861 48.66 36.74 8.91
CA ASN A 861 49.34 35.45 8.90
C ASN A 861 48.71 34.46 9.92
N PRO A 862 48.22 33.29 9.48
CA PRO A 862 47.98 32.94 8.08
C PRO A 862 46.86 33.82 7.47
N ALA A 863 46.96 34.17 6.19
CA ALA A 863 45.90 34.91 5.51
C ALA A 863 44.64 34.04 5.30
N SER A 864 44.83 32.72 5.19
CA SER A 864 43.77 31.72 5.22
C SER A 864 44.28 30.40 5.80
N PHE A 865 43.39 29.60 6.39
CA PHE A 865 43.69 28.27 6.91
C PHE A 865 42.50 27.32 6.72
N THR A 866 42.74 26.01 6.72
CA THR A 866 41.70 24.99 6.54
C THR A 866 41.64 24.05 7.74
N ILE A 867 40.43 23.80 8.24
CA ILE A 867 40.14 22.82 9.29
C ILE A 867 39.33 21.68 8.68
N ASN A 868 39.85 20.46 8.76
CA ASN A 868 39.16 19.27 8.28
C ASN A 868 38.47 18.57 9.45
N SER A 869 37.17 18.34 9.34
CA SER A 869 36.39 17.60 10.33
C SER A 869 35.67 16.41 9.70
N THR A 870 36.06 15.19 10.06
CA THR A 870 35.53 13.96 9.47
C THR A 870 34.26 13.44 10.15
N ALA A 871 33.85 14.01 11.28
CA ALA A 871 32.67 13.60 12.05
C ALA A 871 32.09 14.78 12.84
N VAL A 872 30.82 14.70 13.18
CA VAL A 872 30.10 15.71 13.97
C VAL A 872 30.05 15.25 15.43
N ASN A 873 30.98 15.74 16.27
CA ASN A 873 31.23 15.16 17.60
C ASN A 873 31.50 16.19 18.72
N ASN A 874 31.04 17.44 18.59
CA ASN A 874 31.17 18.47 19.63
C ASN A 874 32.63 18.87 19.93
N THR A 875 33.50 18.80 18.93
CA THR A 875 34.91 19.20 19.08
C THR A 875 35.15 20.67 18.74
N THR A 876 36.15 21.27 19.40
CA THR A 876 36.56 22.66 19.18
C THR A 876 37.98 22.71 18.60
N SER A 877 38.13 23.34 17.44
CA SER A 877 39.41 23.62 16.77
C SER A 877 39.78 25.08 16.96
N THR A 878 41.01 25.37 17.37
CA THR A 878 41.48 26.75 17.64
C THR A 878 42.63 27.13 16.70
N GLN A 879 42.55 28.30 16.06
CA GLN A 879 43.60 28.86 15.20
C GLN A 879 43.73 30.37 15.42
N ASP A 880 44.89 30.86 15.88
CA ASP A 880 45.11 32.30 16.03
C ASP A 880 45.59 32.94 14.71
N LEU A 881 45.30 34.23 14.54
CA LEU A 881 45.69 35.05 13.38
C LEU A 881 46.54 36.25 13.83
N CYS A 882 47.64 36.48 13.13
CA CYS A 882 48.53 37.60 13.41
C CYS A 882 48.49 38.66 12.32
N VAL A 883 48.21 39.91 12.67
CA VAL A 883 48.13 41.05 11.75
C VAL A 883 49.37 41.93 11.92
N SER A 884 50.16 42.09 10.86
CA SER A 884 51.36 42.92 10.85
C SER A 884 51.15 44.16 9.97
N LYS A 885 51.90 45.23 10.24
CA LYS A 885 51.83 46.48 9.47
C LYS A 885 52.69 46.43 8.21
N ASN A 886 52.19 47.00 7.10
CA ASN A 886 52.95 47.25 5.87
C ASN A 886 53.59 48.65 5.89
N ALA A 887 53.28 49.52 4.92
CA ALA A 887 53.74 50.91 4.88
C ALA A 887 52.91 51.79 5.82
N ASN A 888 53.56 52.73 6.52
CA ASN A 888 52.88 53.67 7.44
C ASN A 888 51.80 54.46 6.68
N GLY A 889 50.55 54.24 7.07
CA GLY A 889 49.37 54.90 6.52
C GLY A 889 48.53 55.52 7.64
N LYS A 890 48.18 56.80 7.46
CA LYS A 890 47.30 57.54 8.37
C LYS A 890 45.93 57.63 7.74
N ASP A 891 44.87 57.33 8.48
CA ASP A 891 43.49 57.39 7.99
C ASP A 891 42.57 57.50 9.22
N LEU A 892 41.92 58.65 9.42
CA LEU A 892 40.92 58.88 10.46
C LEU A 892 39.53 59.11 9.88
N GLU A 893 38.55 58.44 10.46
CA GLU A 893 37.13 58.61 10.11
C GLU A 893 36.36 59.21 11.29
N ILE A 894 35.39 60.07 11.01
CA ILE A 894 34.43 60.58 11.99
C ILE A 894 32.99 60.44 11.49
N VAL A 895 32.07 60.04 12.35
CA VAL A 895 30.64 59.88 12.02
C VAL A 895 29.77 60.38 13.16
N VAL A 896 28.67 61.06 12.83
CA VAL A 896 27.62 61.46 13.79
C VAL A 896 26.36 60.68 13.49
N ALA A 897 25.73 60.11 14.51
CA ALA A 897 24.49 59.38 14.34
C ALA A 897 23.52 59.64 15.52
N PRO A 898 22.20 59.79 15.30
CA PRO A 898 21.18 59.96 16.35
C PRO A 898 20.82 58.67 17.14
N VAL A 899 21.15 58.58 18.43
CA VAL A 899 20.73 57.43 19.26
C VAL A 899 19.25 57.48 19.63
N THR A 900 18.71 58.69 19.81
CA THR A 900 17.29 58.89 20.02
C THR A 900 16.76 60.01 19.13
N ASP A 901 15.47 59.94 18.84
CA ASP A 901 14.77 60.96 18.06
C ASP A 901 14.85 62.36 18.68
N ALA A 902 15.05 63.36 17.84
CA ALA A 902 14.87 64.75 18.23
C ALA A 902 13.38 65.10 18.29
N ARG A 903 12.86 65.29 19.50
CA ARG A 903 11.47 65.70 19.75
C ARG A 903 11.43 67.05 20.46
N PRO A 904 10.53 67.98 20.07
CA PRO A 904 10.46 69.29 20.70
C PRO A 904 10.24 69.21 22.22
N GLY A 905 11.10 69.86 23.00
CA GLY A 905 11.01 69.91 24.46
C GLY A 905 11.62 68.72 25.21
N PHE A 906 12.13 67.71 24.51
CA PHE A 906 12.74 66.50 25.10
C PHE A 906 14.24 66.45 24.87
N ASP A 907 14.92 65.56 25.61
CA ASP A 907 16.32 65.24 25.36
C ASP A 907 16.44 64.32 24.14
N ALA A 908 17.40 64.65 23.28
CA ALA A 908 17.83 63.86 22.13
C ALA A 908 19.30 63.47 22.32
N VAL A 909 19.63 62.21 22.06
CA VAL A 909 20.96 61.66 22.25
C VAL A 909 21.58 61.39 20.90
N TYR A 910 22.82 61.82 20.69
CA TYR A 910 23.60 61.60 19.48
C TYR A 910 24.93 60.95 19.84
N LYS A 911 25.43 60.09 18.97
CA LYS A 911 26.72 59.43 19.11
C LYS A 911 27.69 60.03 18.11
N LEU A 912 28.79 60.59 18.63
CA LEU A 912 29.94 61.02 17.84
C LEU A 912 30.99 59.92 17.89
N MET A 913 31.28 59.31 16.75
CA MET A 913 32.24 58.21 16.61
C MET A 913 33.45 58.68 15.83
N TRP A 914 34.63 58.24 16.24
CA TRP A 914 35.86 58.40 15.46
C TRP A 914 36.70 57.13 15.51
N ARG A 915 37.37 56.83 14.40
CA ARG A 915 38.13 55.58 14.22
C ARG A 915 39.44 55.85 13.50
N ASN A 916 40.45 55.06 13.85
CA ASN A 916 41.71 55.01 13.10
C ASN A 916 41.69 53.81 12.15
N LYS A 917 41.52 54.08 10.85
CA LYS A 917 41.53 53.09 9.77
C LYS A 917 42.95 52.85 9.21
N GLY A 918 43.92 53.63 9.69
CA GLY A 918 45.34 53.50 9.37
C GLY A 918 46.06 52.48 10.27
N ASN A 919 47.35 52.30 10.01
CA ASN A 919 48.22 51.36 10.75
C ASN A 919 49.23 52.05 11.68
N THR A 920 49.09 53.36 11.87
CA THR A 920 49.89 54.16 12.82
C THR A 920 49.00 54.71 13.93
N THR A 921 49.47 54.77 15.16
CA THR A 921 48.75 55.44 16.27
C THR A 921 48.63 56.94 16.01
N LEU A 922 47.43 57.49 16.12
CA LEU A 922 47.12 58.89 15.80
C LEU A 922 46.52 59.63 17.00
N SER A 923 46.69 60.95 17.02
CA SER A 923 46.07 61.85 18.00
C SER A 923 45.56 63.09 17.28
N GLY A 924 44.48 63.67 17.77
CA GLY A 924 43.82 64.80 17.14
C GLY A 924 42.70 65.37 18.02
N THR A 925 41.80 66.13 17.40
CA THR A 925 40.62 66.68 18.08
C THR A 925 39.40 66.40 17.22
N ALA A 926 38.41 65.73 17.80
CA ALA A 926 37.09 65.53 17.22
C ALA A 926 36.18 66.68 17.65
N VAL A 927 35.55 67.35 16.70
CA VAL A 927 34.72 68.54 16.90
C VAL A 927 33.33 68.23 16.36
N LEU A 928 32.30 68.50 17.16
CA LEU A 928 30.91 68.51 16.72
C LEU A 928 30.36 69.93 16.80
N ASN A 929 29.83 70.42 15.68
CA ASN A 929 29.11 71.68 15.57
C ASN A 929 27.60 71.41 15.54
N PHE A 930 26.85 72.17 16.32
CA PHE A 930 25.38 72.09 16.42
C PHE A 930 24.75 73.48 16.52
N ASP A 931 23.44 73.61 16.25
CA ASP A 931 22.74 74.89 16.34
C ASP A 931 22.29 75.20 17.78
N SER A 932 23.11 75.98 18.51
CA SER A 932 22.83 76.34 19.91
C SER A 932 21.61 77.25 20.10
N THR A 933 20.97 77.74 19.03
CA THR A 933 19.71 78.49 19.13
C THR A 933 18.49 77.56 19.22
N LYS A 934 18.63 76.32 18.74
CA LYS A 934 17.54 75.33 18.67
C LYS A 934 17.66 74.21 19.70
N MET A 935 18.86 74.00 20.25
CA MET A 935 19.13 72.96 21.23
C MET A 935 20.24 73.36 22.20
N THR A 936 20.20 72.81 23.41
CA THR A 936 21.18 73.07 24.47
C THR A 936 21.92 71.80 24.85
N PHE A 937 23.24 71.84 24.94
CA PHE A 937 24.04 70.70 25.42
C PHE A 937 23.71 70.39 26.89
N VAL A 938 23.50 69.10 27.21
CA VAL A 938 23.18 68.61 28.56
C VAL A 938 24.33 67.83 29.16
N SER A 939 24.80 66.79 28.46
CA SER A 939 25.87 65.90 28.95
C SER A 939 26.55 65.14 27.81
N SER A 940 27.70 64.54 28.11
CA SER A 940 28.33 63.54 27.25
C SER A 940 29.02 62.46 28.07
N SER A 941 29.18 61.28 27.48
CA SER A 941 29.82 60.12 28.10
C SER A 941 31.34 60.22 28.20
N LEU A 942 32.01 60.90 27.26
CA LEU A 942 33.41 61.32 27.39
C LEU A 942 33.50 62.79 27.80
N PRO A 943 34.56 63.23 28.50
CA PRO A 943 34.71 64.62 28.94
C PRO A 943 34.98 65.56 27.74
N PRO A 944 34.11 66.55 27.46
CA PRO A 944 34.29 67.49 26.35
C PRO A 944 34.81 68.87 26.81
N THR A 945 35.32 69.66 25.86
CA THR A 945 35.38 71.12 25.98
C THR A 945 34.24 71.74 25.16
N VAL A 946 33.33 72.47 25.80
CA VAL A 946 32.15 73.07 25.15
C VAL A 946 32.33 74.58 25.03
N SER A 947 32.12 75.13 23.84
CA SER A 947 32.21 76.57 23.57
C SER A 947 31.12 76.98 22.57
N GLY A 948 30.02 77.54 23.08
CA GLY A 948 28.88 77.97 22.25
C GLY A 948 28.28 76.81 21.46
N SER A 949 28.34 76.87 20.13
CA SER A 949 27.83 75.88 19.19
C SER A 949 28.80 74.71 18.90
N GLN A 950 29.91 74.59 19.63
CA GLN A 950 30.93 73.55 19.41
C GLN A 950 31.18 72.69 20.66
N ILE A 951 31.27 71.38 20.46
CA ILE A 951 31.72 70.38 21.44
C ILE A 951 33.01 69.74 20.91
N LYS A 952 34.09 69.75 21.70
CA LYS A 952 35.41 69.23 21.31
C LYS A 952 35.87 68.12 22.23
N PHE A 953 36.35 67.02 21.66
CA PHE A 953 36.96 65.89 22.36
C PHE A 953 38.42 65.76 21.97
N ASN A 954 39.29 65.58 22.97
CA ASN A 954 40.70 65.28 22.74
C ASN A 954 40.85 63.79 22.39
N VAL A 955 41.36 63.52 21.19
CA VAL A 955 41.66 62.16 20.72
C VAL A 955 43.14 61.91 20.96
N THR A 956 43.48 61.09 21.96
CA THR A 956 44.87 60.80 22.33
C THR A 956 45.20 59.33 22.14
N ASN A 957 46.31 59.03 21.45
CA ASN A 957 46.84 57.68 21.23
C ASN A 957 45.82 56.68 20.65
N LEU A 958 45.01 57.10 19.68
CA LEU A 958 44.07 56.22 18.99
C LEU A 958 44.86 55.19 18.16
N LYS A 959 44.90 53.95 18.66
CA LYS A 959 45.65 52.84 18.08
C LYS A 959 45.08 52.43 16.71
N PRO A 960 45.85 51.74 15.85
CA PRO A 960 45.34 51.16 14.61
C PRO A 960 44.08 50.35 14.83
N TYR A 961 43.06 50.55 13.99
CA TYR A 961 41.73 49.90 14.02
C TYR A 961 40.87 50.17 15.25
N ALA A 962 41.39 50.85 16.28
CA ALA A 962 40.62 51.23 17.44
C ALA A 962 39.50 52.19 17.04
N ASN A 963 38.29 51.87 17.50
CA ASN A 963 37.13 52.74 17.41
C ASN A 963 36.82 53.34 18.79
N THR A 964 36.40 54.59 18.83
CA THR A 964 35.97 55.26 20.07
C THR A 964 34.76 56.13 19.77
N SER A 965 33.92 56.35 20.77
CA SER A 965 32.73 57.18 20.60
C SER A 965 32.35 57.89 21.89
N SER A 966 31.64 59.01 21.76
CA SER A 966 30.94 59.66 22.85
C SER A 966 29.47 59.84 22.49
N GLU A 967 28.59 59.35 23.34
CA GLU A 967 27.18 59.76 23.37
C GLU A 967 27.07 61.16 23.99
N ILE A 968 26.25 62.00 23.38
CA ILE A 968 26.09 63.44 23.62
C ILE A 968 24.59 63.71 23.69
N THR A 969 24.12 64.24 24.81
CA THR A 969 22.71 64.55 25.04
C THR A 969 22.47 66.05 24.84
N PHE A 970 21.48 66.39 24.02
CA PHE A 970 20.99 67.75 23.83
C PHE A 970 19.53 67.86 24.25
N ARG A 971 19.18 68.92 24.97
CA ARG A 971 17.79 69.34 25.19
C ARG A 971 17.31 70.11 23.97
N ILE A 972 16.30 69.60 23.27
CA ILE A 972 15.69 70.29 22.12
C ILE A 972 14.67 71.30 22.61
N ASN A 973 14.66 72.52 22.05
CA ASN A 973 13.72 73.55 22.47
C ASN A 973 12.26 73.11 22.28
N ALA A 974 11.37 73.52 23.19
CA ALA A 974 9.94 73.24 23.07
C ALA A 974 9.30 74.13 21.98
N PRO A 975 8.13 73.74 21.43
CA PRO A 975 7.38 74.58 20.47
C PRO A 975 6.92 75.91 21.08
N THR A 976 6.89 76.01 22.41
CA THR A 976 6.52 77.20 23.18
C THR A 976 7.72 78.07 23.57
N ASP A 977 8.94 77.77 23.11
CA ASP A 977 10.10 78.64 23.36
C ASP A 977 9.88 80.02 22.73
N ALA A 978 10.10 81.08 23.51
CA ALA A 978 9.76 82.45 23.11
C ALA A 978 10.73 83.06 22.07
N SER A 979 11.89 82.44 21.85
CA SER A 979 12.97 83.01 21.04
C SER A 979 13.32 82.19 19.81
N SER A 980 13.30 80.86 19.90
CA SER A 980 13.59 79.95 18.79
C SER A 980 12.90 78.60 19.03
N PRO A 981 11.57 78.52 18.78
CA PRO A 981 10.82 77.29 18.94
C PRO A 981 11.22 76.26 17.86
N VAL A 982 11.30 75.00 18.27
CA VAL A 982 11.54 73.87 17.38
C VAL A 982 10.23 73.08 17.24
N ASN A 983 9.80 72.84 16.02
CA ASN A 983 8.55 72.16 15.69
C ASN A 983 8.82 70.83 14.98
N ILE A 984 7.82 69.94 15.00
CA ILE A 984 7.85 68.70 14.21
C ILE A 984 8.00 69.08 12.72
N GLY A 985 8.95 68.45 12.04
CA GLY A 985 9.32 68.72 10.66
C GLY A 985 10.52 69.65 10.49
N ASP A 986 10.97 70.35 11.55
CA ASP A 986 12.18 71.17 11.48
C ASP A 986 13.44 70.30 11.28
N VAL A 987 14.47 70.85 10.64
CA VAL A 987 15.74 70.14 10.43
C VAL A 987 16.83 70.72 11.33
N LEU A 988 17.44 69.85 12.13
CA LEU A 988 18.61 70.11 12.96
C LEU A 988 19.86 69.68 12.21
N ASN A 989 20.79 70.61 12.01
CA ASN A 989 22.03 70.36 11.27
C ASN A 989 23.19 70.13 12.23
N PHE A 990 23.97 69.09 11.96
CA PHE A 990 25.20 68.76 12.64
C PHE A 990 26.33 68.66 11.62
N THR A 991 27.50 69.18 11.98
CA THR A 991 28.73 68.92 11.22
C THR A 991 29.80 68.48 12.20
N ALA A 992 30.47 67.38 11.88
CA ALA A 992 31.57 66.87 12.66
C ALA A 992 32.85 66.88 11.82
N ASP A 993 33.94 67.22 12.49
CA ASP A 993 35.27 67.31 11.92
C ASP A 993 36.23 66.63 12.87
N ILE A 994 37.07 65.73 12.35
CA ILE A 994 38.28 65.33 13.07
C ILE A 994 39.45 66.05 12.41
N SER A 995 40.30 66.68 13.24
CA SER A 995 41.39 67.54 12.75
C SER A 995 42.17 66.84 11.64
N PRO A 996 42.24 67.42 10.42
CA PRO A 996 42.80 66.72 9.28
C PRO A 996 44.27 66.43 9.51
N ILE A 997 44.71 65.23 9.11
CA ILE A 997 46.10 64.80 9.29
C ILE A 997 46.87 64.94 7.98
N SER A 998 48.06 65.56 8.06
CA SER A 998 48.96 65.60 6.91
C SER A 998 49.40 64.19 6.51
N GLY A 999 49.06 63.80 5.27
CA GLY A 999 49.29 62.46 4.72
C GLY A 999 48.17 61.45 5.02
N ASP A 1000 46.97 61.92 5.38
CA ASP A 1000 45.78 61.06 5.48
C ASP A 1000 45.43 60.47 4.10
N ILE A 1001 45.15 59.17 4.07
CA ILE A 1001 44.88 58.40 2.84
C ILE A 1001 43.47 58.69 2.30
N ASN A 1002 42.51 59.03 3.16
CA ASN A 1002 41.14 59.35 2.77
C ASN A 1002 40.62 60.61 3.49
N PRO A 1003 41.05 61.82 3.12
CA PRO A 1003 40.64 63.04 3.81
C PRO A 1003 39.13 63.33 3.76
N ASP A 1004 38.36 62.69 2.88
CA ASP A 1004 36.91 62.90 2.75
C ASP A 1004 36.11 62.33 3.93
N ASP A 1005 36.59 61.28 4.61
CA ASP A 1005 35.90 60.66 5.76
C ASP A 1005 36.27 61.31 7.11
N ASN A 1006 37.13 62.34 7.08
CA ASN A 1006 37.49 63.16 8.23
C ASN A 1006 36.43 64.25 8.55
N ASN A 1007 35.44 64.43 7.68
CA ASN A 1007 34.29 65.31 7.91
C ASN A 1007 32.98 64.55 7.70
N PHE A 1008 32.00 64.81 8.56
CA PHE A 1008 30.67 64.24 8.43
C PHE A 1008 29.59 65.28 8.65
N SER A 1009 28.58 65.32 7.78
CA SER A 1009 27.44 66.23 7.89
C SER A 1009 26.17 65.43 8.08
N TYR A 1010 25.43 65.70 9.16
CA TYR A 1010 24.20 65.02 9.48
C TYR A 1010 23.02 65.99 9.62
N LYS A 1011 21.85 65.60 9.13
CA LYS A 1011 20.62 66.38 9.18
C LYS A 1011 19.50 65.56 9.81
N GLN A 1012 19.14 65.89 11.04
CA GLN A 1012 18.02 65.25 11.75
C GLN A 1012 16.73 66.02 11.49
N THR A 1013 15.69 65.37 10.98
CA THR A 1013 14.33 65.93 11.04
C THR A 1013 13.75 65.71 12.43
N VAL A 1014 13.17 66.76 13.01
CA VAL A 1014 12.48 66.74 14.30
C VAL A 1014 11.15 66.02 14.12
N VAL A 1015 10.87 65.03 14.95
CA VAL A 1015 9.72 64.15 14.81
C VAL A 1015 8.83 64.19 16.06
N GLY A 1016 7.64 63.61 15.96
CA GLY A 1016 6.73 63.42 17.09
C GLY A 1016 6.18 62.00 17.09
N SER A 1017 6.06 61.41 18.28
CA SER A 1017 5.54 60.07 18.60
C SER A 1017 5.54 59.05 17.45
N TYR A 1018 6.70 58.43 17.20
CA TYR A 1018 6.83 57.17 16.46
C TYR A 1018 7.70 56.17 17.26
N ASP A 1019 7.73 54.91 16.79
CA ASP A 1019 8.36 53.75 17.44
C ASP A 1019 9.86 53.97 17.74
N PRO A 1020 10.33 53.78 18.99
CA PRO A 1020 11.74 53.97 19.37
C PRO A 1020 12.70 52.91 18.79
N ASN A 1021 12.20 51.87 18.12
CA ASN A 1021 12.99 50.88 17.40
C ASN A 1021 12.96 51.18 15.89
N ASP A 1022 14.07 51.69 15.34
CA ASP A 1022 14.08 52.26 14.00
C ASP A 1022 15.39 52.00 13.24
N ILE A 1023 15.37 52.21 11.92
CA ILE A 1023 16.54 52.21 11.05
C ILE A 1023 16.57 53.47 10.19
N ILE A 1024 17.73 54.11 10.12
CA ILE A 1024 17.92 55.37 9.40
C ILE A 1024 19.14 55.25 8.48
N CYS A 1025 19.00 55.71 7.24
CA CYS A 1025 20.12 56.01 6.35
C CYS A 1025 20.63 57.43 6.63
N LEU A 1026 21.89 57.57 7.06
CA LEU A 1026 22.42 58.83 7.57
C LEU A 1026 22.67 59.86 6.46
N GLU A 1027 22.88 59.42 5.22
CA GLU A 1027 22.98 60.29 4.03
C GLU A 1027 21.61 60.89 3.64
N GLY A 1028 20.52 60.40 4.22
CA GLY A 1028 19.17 60.93 4.08
C GLY A 1028 18.33 60.22 3.02
N LYS A 1029 17.09 60.69 2.87
CA LYS A 1029 16.06 60.08 1.98
C LYS A 1029 16.34 60.30 0.49
N ASN A 1030 17.19 61.25 0.14
CA ASN A 1030 17.59 61.55 -1.24
C ASN A 1030 19.10 61.78 -1.29
N ILE A 1031 19.81 61.03 -2.14
CA ILE A 1031 21.24 61.21 -2.36
C ILE A 1031 21.52 61.56 -3.83
N PRO A 1032 22.52 62.42 -4.10
CA PRO A 1032 22.86 62.82 -5.46
C PRO A 1032 23.55 61.68 -6.20
N LEU A 1033 23.37 61.60 -7.53
CA LEU A 1033 23.94 60.55 -8.38
C LEU A 1033 25.45 60.28 -8.16
N PRO A 1034 26.33 61.26 -7.86
CA PRO A 1034 27.74 61.00 -7.55
C PRO A 1034 28.01 60.21 -6.24
N MET A 1035 26.99 59.97 -5.41
CA MET A 1035 27.07 59.09 -4.23
C MET A 1035 26.79 57.62 -4.56
N VAL A 1036 26.29 57.31 -5.76
CA VAL A 1036 26.15 55.93 -6.22
C VAL A 1036 27.51 55.26 -6.30
N GLY A 1037 27.62 54.04 -5.77
CA GLY A 1037 28.90 53.32 -5.65
C GLY A 1037 29.70 53.63 -4.40
N LYS A 1038 29.28 54.63 -3.62
CA LYS A 1038 29.90 55.00 -2.34
C LYS A 1038 29.18 54.34 -1.16
N TYR A 1039 29.81 54.41 0.00
CA TYR A 1039 29.24 53.91 1.26
C TYR A 1039 28.02 54.73 1.68
N LEU A 1040 26.98 54.01 2.08
CA LEU A 1040 25.83 54.53 2.81
C LEU A 1040 25.89 53.99 4.24
N HIS A 1041 25.63 54.86 5.21
CA HIS A 1041 25.69 54.54 6.63
C HIS A 1041 24.28 54.29 7.16
N TYR A 1042 24.10 53.14 7.78
CA TYR A 1042 22.84 52.76 8.42
C TYR A 1042 23.03 52.62 9.91
N MET A 1043 22.15 53.26 10.65
CA MET A 1043 22.03 53.04 12.07
C MET A 1043 20.69 52.42 12.41
N VAL A 1044 20.74 51.35 13.20
CA VAL A 1044 19.59 50.71 13.80
C VAL A 1044 19.57 51.07 15.27
N ASN A 1045 18.52 51.76 15.72
CA ASN A 1045 18.29 52.02 17.14
C ASN A 1045 17.28 51.02 17.68
N PHE A 1046 17.47 50.61 18.93
CA PHE A 1046 16.55 49.73 19.62
C PHE A 1046 16.41 50.11 21.09
N GLU A 1047 15.20 50.03 21.61
CA GLU A 1047 14.86 50.27 23.01
C GLU A 1047 14.18 49.03 23.58
N ASN A 1048 14.62 48.57 24.75
CA ASN A 1048 13.90 47.52 25.46
C ASN A 1048 12.62 48.10 26.06
N THR A 1049 11.53 48.04 25.31
CA THR A 1049 10.18 48.48 25.74
C THR A 1049 9.49 47.48 26.68
N GLY A 1050 10.15 46.36 27.00
CA GLY A 1050 9.69 45.36 27.97
C GLY A 1050 9.78 45.85 29.42
N THR A 1051 9.30 45.01 30.35
CA THR A 1051 9.26 45.33 31.80
C THR A 1051 10.44 44.76 32.60
N ALA A 1052 11.35 44.03 31.95
CA ALA A 1052 12.52 43.39 32.54
C ALA A 1052 13.74 43.52 31.62
N SER A 1053 14.94 43.30 32.15
CA SER A 1053 16.18 43.39 31.37
C SER A 1053 16.24 42.32 30.28
N ALA A 1054 16.55 42.71 29.04
CA ALA A 1054 16.76 41.78 27.95
C ALA A 1054 18.19 41.23 28.00
N THR A 1055 18.34 39.91 28.06
CA THR A 1055 19.65 39.28 28.25
C THR A 1055 20.46 39.30 26.95
N ASN A 1056 19.80 39.03 25.81
CA ASN A 1056 20.41 38.95 24.49
C ASN A 1056 19.60 39.78 23.48
N ILE A 1057 20.28 40.40 22.52
CA ILE A 1057 19.65 41.14 21.42
C ILE A 1057 20.18 40.62 20.08
N VAL A 1058 19.33 40.39 19.09
CA VAL A 1058 19.76 40.10 17.72
C VAL A 1058 19.16 41.13 16.78
N VAL A 1059 20.00 41.81 15.98
CA VAL A 1059 19.54 42.68 14.89
C VAL A 1059 19.79 41.96 13.58
N GLU A 1060 18.73 41.62 12.87
CA GLU A 1060 18.77 40.90 11.60
C GLU A 1060 18.42 41.83 10.44
N MET A 1061 19.16 41.75 9.33
CA MET A 1061 18.95 42.53 8.12
C MET A 1061 19.07 41.65 6.87
N ASP A 1062 18.02 41.62 6.05
CA ASP A 1062 18.06 41.03 4.72
C ASP A 1062 18.48 42.10 3.70
N ILE A 1063 19.71 41.98 3.19
CA ILE A 1063 20.30 42.98 2.29
C ILE A 1063 20.00 42.58 0.84
N ASN A 1064 19.43 43.49 0.05
CA ASN A 1064 19.18 43.23 -1.36
C ASN A 1064 20.49 43.26 -2.18
N PRO A 1065 20.94 42.13 -2.77
CA PRO A 1065 22.19 42.10 -3.55
C PRO A 1065 22.11 42.89 -4.87
N ASP A 1066 20.91 43.24 -5.34
CA ASP A 1066 20.72 44.07 -6.53
C ASP A 1066 20.98 45.56 -6.24
N ASP A 1067 20.74 46.00 -4.99
CA ASP A 1067 20.89 47.40 -4.57
C ASP A 1067 22.26 47.67 -3.93
N TYR A 1068 22.83 46.66 -3.25
CA TYR A 1068 24.07 46.80 -2.48
C TYR A 1068 25.13 45.77 -2.86
N GLU A 1069 26.39 46.17 -2.75
CA GLU A 1069 27.50 45.24 -2.75
C GLU A 1069 27.62 44.59 -1.37
N VAL A 1070 26.91 43.48 -1.13
CA VAL A 1070 26.82 42.80 0.18
C VAL A 1070 28.19 42.54 0.81
N ALA A 1071 29.18 42.12 0.02
CA ALA A 1071 30.55 41.87 0.49
C ALA A 1071 31.23 43.13 1.08
N SER A 1072 30.80 44.33 0.67
CA SER A 1072 31.33 45.60 1.18
C SER A 1072 30.80 46.00 2.56
N LEU A 1073 29.85 45.25 3.13
CA LEU A 1073 29.30 45.49 4.46
C LEU A 1073 30.43 45.54 5.52
N GLN A 1074 30.49 46.63 6.27
CA GLN A 1074 31.45 46.84 7.35
C GLN A 1074 30.72 47.33 8.61
N LEU A 1075 30.89 46.60 9.70
CA LEU A 1075 30.40 47.01 11.02
C LEU A 1075 31.26 48.15 11.57
N GLN A 1076 30.65 49.30 11.88
CA GLN A 1076 31.39 50.48 12.35
C GLN A 1076 31.39 50.60 13.88
N ASN A 1077 30.24 50.38 14.52
CA ASN A 1077 30.13 50.42 15.97
C ASN A 1077 28.87 49.70 16.47
N THR A 1078 28.93 49.19 17.69
CA THR A 1078 27.77 48.68 18.44
C THR A 1078 27.76 49.20 19.87
N SER A 1079 26.56 49.41 20.40
CA SER A 1079 26.35 49.78 21.81
C SER A 1079 26.86 48.71 22.80
N HIS A 1080 26.79 47.43 22.42
CA HIS A 1080 27.25 46.29 23.22
C HIS A 1080 28.08 45.33 22.38
N LEU A 1081 28.84 44.43 23.01
CA LEU A 1081 29.64 43.42 22.31
C LEU A 1081 28.73 42.59 21.39
N SER A 1082 28.99 42.64 20.09
CA SER A 1082 28.21 41.93 19.07
C SER A 1082 29.05 40.91 18.32
N TYR A 1083 28.44 39.78 18.00
CA TYR A 1083 28.91 38.79 17.04
C TYR A 1083 28.08 38.91 15.76
N THR A 1084 28.71 39.01 14.60
CA THR A 1084 27.98 39.04 13.32
C THR A 1084 28.04 37.68 12.65
N LYS A 1085 26.92 37.28 12.07
CA LYS A 1085 26.79 36.10 11.22
C LYS A 1085 26.21 36.50 9.87
N MET A 1086 26.91 36.17 8.80
CA MET A 1086 26.40 36.30 7.43
C MET A 1086 25.95 34.94 6.91
N THR A 1087 24.73 34.84 6.40
CA THR A 1087 24.21 33.66 5.69
C THR A 1087 23.65 34.11 4.35
N GLY A 1088 24.39 33.92 3.25
CA GLY A 1088 24.02 34.48 1.95
C GLY A 1088 23.97 36.01 1.97
N ASN A 1089 22.80 36.60 1.68
CA ASN A 1089 22.57 38.05 1.72
C ASN A 1089 21.95 38.57 3.03
N LYS A 1090 21.85 37.71 4.04
CA LYS A 1090 21.29 38.01 5.37
C LYS A 1090 22.41 38.26 6.39
N ALA A 1091 22.32 39.39 7.10
CA ALA A 1091 23.26 39.81 8.15
C ALA A 1091 22.59 39.77 9.53
N GLU A 1092 23.13 39.00 10.47
CA GLU A 1092 22.64 38.90 11.85
C GLU A 1092 23.71 39.46 12.81
N PHE A 1093 23.37 40.48 13.61
CA PHE A 1093 24.24 41.10 14.62
C PHE A 1093 23.73 40.73 16.03
N ILE A 1094 24.42 39.81 16.69
CA ILE A 1094 24.02 39.14 17.93
C ILE A 1094 24.80 39.72 19.12
N MET A 1095 24.11 40.39 20.04
CA MET A 1095 24.67 40.94 21.27
C MET A 1095 24.25 40.07 22.47
N LYS A 1096 25.21 39.39 23.10
CA LYS A 1096 24.94 38.37 24.13
C LYS A 1096 25.21 38.90 25.54
N ASP A 1097 24.39 38.48 26.50
CA ASP A 1097 24.55 38.74 27.95
C ASP A 1097 24.68 40.22 28.32
N ILE A 1098 24.02 41.09 27.54
CA ILE A 1098 24.13 42.55 27.67
C ILE A 1098 23.26 43.10 28.81
N ASN A 1099 22.24 42.35 29.22
CA ASN A 1099 21.32 42.71 30.31
C ASN A 1099 20.75 44.13 30.17
N LEU A 1100 20.26 44.45 28.97
CA LEU A 1100 19.73 45.77 28.62
C LEU A 1100 18.46 46.05 29.42
N GLN A 1101 18.53 46.99 30.37
CA GLN A 1101 17.44 47.30 31.30
C GLN A 1101 16.16 47.78 30.57
N ALA A 1102 15.00 47.64 31.22
CA ALA A 1102 13.74 48.18 30.71
C ALA A 1102 13.85 49.71 30.51
N GLY A 1103 13.47 50.20 29.34
CA GLY A 1103 13.62 51.60 28.91
C GLY A 1103 15.06 52.01 28.56
N ALA A 1104 16.02 51.09 28.57
CA ALA A 1104 17.37 51.36 28.09
C ALA A 1104 17.47 51.16 26.57
N HIS A 1105 18.36 51.95 25.96
CA HIS A 1105 18.56 51.99 24.51
C HIS A 1105 19.86 51.30 24.10
N GLY A 1106 19.88 50.78 22.89
CA GLY A 1106 21.06 50.32 22.18
C GLY A 1106 21.03 50.77 20.72
N ASN A 1107 22.19 50.69 20.09
CA ASN A 1107 22.39 51.04 18.69
C ASN A 1107 23.41 50.12 18.01
N LEU A 1108 23.27 50.04 16.69
CA LEU A 1108 24.15 49.36 15.73
C LEU A 1108 24.40 50.32 14.56
N LEU A 1109 25.66 50.66 14.29
CA LEU A 1109 26.07 51.43 13.12
C LEU A 1109 26.89 50.55 12.16
N LEU A 1110 26.47 50.52 10.91
CA LEU A 1110 27.16 49.84 9.82
C LEU A 1110 27.23 50.72 8.57
N LYS A 1111 28.11 50.35 7.64
CA LYS A 1111 28.16 50.94 6.30
C LYS A 1111 28.21 49.88 5.21
N ILE A 1112 27.60 50.17 4.07
CA ILE A 1112 27.58 49.27 2.90
C ILE A 1112 27.59 50.10 1.62
N LYS A 1113 28.32 49.67 0.59
CA LYS A 1113 28.33 50.36 -0.70
C LYS A 1113 27.05 50.07 -1.48
N SER A 1114 26.45 51.13 -1.99
CA SER A 1114 25.44 51.02 -3.03
C SER A 1114 26.06 50.47 -4.32
N LYS A 1115 25.30 49.75 -5.14
CA LYS A 1115 25.82 49.20 -6.40
C LYS A 1115 26.10 50.32 -7.41
N ASN A 1116 27.18 50.18 -8.18
CA ASN A 1116 27.61 51.16 -9.18
C ASN A 1116 26.64 51.34 -10.36
N ASN A 1117 25.69 50.43 -10.56
CA ASN A 1117 24.74 50.45 -11.68
C ASN A 1117 23.42 51.18 -11.37
N LEU A 1118 23.25 51.74 -10.17
CA LEU A 1118 22.05 52.50 -9.82
C LEU A 1118 21.98 53.82 -10.60
N VAL A 1119 20.79 54.18 -11.07
CA VAL A 1119 20.51 55.37 -11.87
C VAL A 1119 19.53 56.32 -11.17
N LEU A 1120 19.34 57.52 -11.74
CA LEU A 1120 18.35 58.49 -11.24
C LEU A 1120 16.94 57.88 -11.20
N GLY A 1121 16.30 57.98 -10.04
CA GLY A 1121 14.97 57.41 -9.76
C GLY A 1121 15.00 56.09 -9.00
N ASP A 1122 16.13 55.38 -8.98
CA ASP A 1122 16.28 54.13 -8.24
C ASP A 1122 16.21 54.37 -6.73
N ARG A 1123 15.83 53.33 -5.98
CA ARG A 1123 15.66 53.39 -4.52
C ARG A 1123 16.41 52.24 -3.92
N VAL A 1124 17.26 52.54 -2.94
CA VAL A 1124 17.89 51.53 -2.11
C VAL A 1124 17.16 51.47 -0.77
N ILE A 1125 16.81 50.26 -0.33
CA ILE A 1125 15.96 50.03 0.84
C ILE A 1125 16.69 49.10 1.81
N ASN A 1126 16.73 49.45 3.09
CA ASN A 1126 17.16 48.55 4.15
C ASN A 1126 16.15 48.55 5.29
N LYS A 1127 15.99 47.39 5.92
CA LYS A 1127 15.11 47.16 7.08
C LYS A 1127 15.82 46.27 8.09
N ALA A 1128 15.48 46.39 9.36
CA ALA A 1128 16.03 45.55 10.43
C ALA A 1128 14.91 44.89 11.25
N ASN A 1129 15.16 43.66 11.68
CA ASN A 1129 14.33 42.90 12.62
C ASN A 1129 15.12 42.80 13.94
N ILE A 1130 14.59 43.35 15.03
CA ILE A 1130 15.28 43.37 16.33
C ILE A 1130 14.63 42.40 17.31
N TYR A 1131 15.34 41.32 17.66
CA TYR A 1131 14.90 40.31 18.60
C TYR A 1131 15.44 40.63 20.00
N PHE A 1132 14.55 40.68 20.99
CA PHE A 1132 14.90 40.78 22.41
C PHE A 1132 14.73 39.40 23.05
N ASP A 1133 15.82 38.79 23.48
CA ASP A 1133 15.90 37.40 23.92
C ASP A 1133 15.29 36.43 22.88
N TYR A 1134 14.25 35.68 23.27
CA TYR A 1134 13.54 34.73 22.41
C TYR A 1134 12.16 35.24 22.00
N ASN A 1135 11.92 36.56 22.06
CA ASN A 1135 10.66 37.18 21.66
C ASN A 1135 10.60 37.43 20.14
N TYR A 1136 9.40 37.69 19.62
CA TYR A 1136 9.20 38.15 18.24
C TYR A 1136 10.03 39.42 17.94
N PRO A 1137 10.51 39.58 16.70
CA PRO A 1137 11.29 40.75 16.35
C PRO A 1137 10.41 41.99 16.32
N VAL A 1138 10.91 43.07 16.90
CA VAL A 1138 10.41 44.40 16.60
C VAL A 1138 10.96 44.76 15.23
N ILE A 1139 10.06 44.81 14.24
CA ILE A 1139 10.38 45.15 12.87
C ILE A 1139 10.49 46.68 12.79
N THR A 1140 11.65 47.18 12.35
CA THR A 1140 11.86 48.62 12.17
C THR A 1140 11.05 49.15 10.98
N ASN A 1141 11.03 50.47 10.82
CA ASN A 1141 10.66 51.10 9.55
C ASN A 1141 11.59 50.64 8.40
N GLU A 1142 11.23 50.98 7.16
CA GLU A 1142 12.12 50.87 6.01
C GLU A 1142 12.94 52.16 5.86
N ALA A 1143 14.28 52.05 5.86
CA ALA A 1143 15.19 53.13 5.49
C ALA A 1143 15.29 53.18 3.96
N ILE A 1144 14.50 54.06 3.35
CA ILE A 1144 14.46 54.21 1.89
C ILE A 1144 15.23 55.46 1.47
N THR A 1145 16.25 55.26 0.63
CA THR A 1145 17.06 56.34 0.03
C THR A 1145 16.89 56.31 -1.49
N THR A 1146 16.45 57.43 -2.06
CA THR A 1146 16.22 57.58 -3.51
C THR A 1146 17.42 58.25 -4.15
N ILE A 1147 17.89 57.73 -5.29
CA ILE A 1147 18.91 58.36 -6.12
C ILE A 1147 18.23 59.48 -6.91
N GLY A 1148 18.49 60.73 -6.56
CA GLY A 1148 17.81 61.86 -7.19
C GLY A 1148 18.75 63.05 -7.42
N GLU A 1149 18.42 63.91 -8.37
CA GLU A 1149 18.99 65.25 -8.37
C GLU A 1149 18.49 65.97 -7.13
N ASN A 1150 19.38 66.64 -6.37
CA ASN A 1150 18.95 67.55 -5.31
C ASN A 1150 18.11 68.68 -5.95
N GLY A 1151 16.81 68.46 -6.09
CA GLY A 1151 15.98 69.37 -6.87
C GLY A 1151 14.62 68.81 -7.29
N THR A 1152 13.73 68.55 -6.34
CA THR A 1152 12.28 68.50 -6.63
C THR A 1152 11.47 69.20 -5.55
N LEU A 1153 11.27 70.52 -5.78
CA LEU A 1153 10.05 71.30 -5.51
C LEU A 1153 9.28 70.99 -4.20
N SER A 1154 9.89 71.28 -3.05
CA SER A 1154 9.12 71.60 -1.83
C SER A 1154 9.06 73.11 -1.66
N THR A 1155 7.85 73.65 -1.54
CA THR A 1155 7.58 75.05 -1.22
C THR A 1155 7.96 75.33 0.23
N SER A 1156 9.18 75.80 0.43
CA SER A 1156 9.51 76.69 1.55
C SER A 1156 10.35 77.84 1.01
N ASP A 1157 9.78 79.04 1.08
CA ASP A 1157 10.47 80.28 0.78
C ASP A 1157 11.63 80.47 1.75
N ASN A 1158 12.87 80.44 1.23
CA ASN A 1158 13.91 81.47 1.41
C ASN A 1158 15.30 80.91 1.04
N ILE A 1159 15.74 81.12 -0.20
CA ILE A 1159 17.15 81.42 -0.44
C ILE A 1159 17.24 82.69 -1.27
N ASN A 1160 17.75 83.71 -0.59
CA ASN A 1160 18.21 84.95 -1.16
C ASN A 1160 19.20 84.70 -2.32
N ASN A 1161 18.86 85.31 -3.46
CA ASN A 1161 19.77 85.94 -4.43
C ASN A 1161 20.81 85.05 -5.15
N ARG A 1162 20.60 84.85 -6.47
CA ARG A 1162 21.25 85.66 -7.54
C ARG A 1162 20.91 85.14 -8.95
N SER A 1163 19.76 85.58 -9.50
CA SER A 1163 19.47 85.79 -10.95
C SER A 1163 18.08 86.41 -11.09
N THR A 1164 17.96 87.69 -11.48
CA THR A 1164 16.68 88.42 -11.46
C THR A 1164 16.11 88.61 -12.87
N ALA A 1165 15.27 87.67 -13.34
CA ALA A 1165 14.34 87.97 -14.43
C ALA A 1165 13.15 88.78 -13.91
N THR A 1166 12.97 89.99 -14.43
CA THR A 1166 11.81 90.84 -14.13
C THR A 1166 10.83 90.84 -15.30
N ILE A 1167 9.54 90.62 -14.98
CA ILE A 1167 8.43 90.73 -15.94
C ILE A 1167 7.46 91.80 -15.48
N PHE A 1168 7.16 92.77 -16.35
CA PHE A 1168 6.22 93.84 -16.05
C PHE A 1168 5.59 94.48 -17.31
N PRO A 1169 4.37 95.04 -17.21
CA PRO A 1169 3.50 95.01 -16.04
C PRO A 1169 2.90 93.60 -15.80
N ASN A 1170 2.71 93.24 -14.54
CA ASN A 1170 2.02 92.01 -14.15
C ASN A 1170 1.17 92.30 -12.88
N PRO A 1171 -0.17 92.43 -12.99
CA PRO A 1171 -1.00 92.05 -14.13
C PRO A 1171 -0.84 92.94 -15.39
N THR A 1172 -1.11 92.38 -16.58
CA THR A 1172 -1.04 93.05 -17.90
C THR A 1172 -2.40 93.05 -18.61
N LYS A 1173 -2.59 93.92 -19.61
CA LYS A 1173 -3.70 93.83 -20.59
C LYS A 1173 -3.33 93.05 -21.85
N GLY A 1174 -2.08 92.56 -21.95
CA GLY A 1174 -1.63 91.72 -23.07
C GLY A 1174 -0.15 91.87 -23.39
N ASP A 1175 0.46 93.03 -23.19
CA ASP A 1175 1.88 93.26 -23.46
C ASP A 1175 2.72 93.16 -22.19
N VAL A 1176 3.84 92.43 -22.23
CA VAL A 1176 4.81 92.33 -21.12
C VAL A 1176 6.23 92.55 -21.59
N ASN A 1177 7.01 93.25 -20.78
CA ASN A 1177 8.45 93.36 -20.94
C ASN A 1177 9.14 92.35 -20.03
N ILE A 1178 10.20 91.73 -20.56
CA ILE A 1178 11.03 90.73 -19.88
C ILE A 1178 12.45 91.25 -19.89
N ASN A 1179 13.04 91.44 -18.72
CA ASN A 1179 14.45 91.81 -18.56
C ASN A 1179 15.19 90.74 -17.75
N THR A 1180 16.37 90.35 -18.20
CA THR A 1180 17.25 89.35 -17.58
C THR A 1180 18.69 89.84 -17.55
N ASP A 1181 19.54 89.16 -16.78
CA ASP A 1181 20.98 89.42 -16.64
C ASP A 1181 21.85 88.61 -17.62
N SER A 1182 21.25 87.70 -18.41
CA SER A 1182 21.86 86.99 -19.53
C SER A 1182 20.92 86.94 -20.74
N LYS A 1183 21.47 86.83 -21.96
CA LYS A 1183 20.67 86.99 -23.19
C LYS A 1183 19.55 85.95 -23.25
N ILE A 1184 18.35 86.43 -23.53
CA ILE A 1184 17.16 85.60 -23.72
C ILE A 1184 17.28 84.92 -25.07
N LEU A 1185 17.36 83.60 -25.09
CA LEU A 1185 17.39 82.79 -26.30
C LEU A 1185 15.97 82.55 -26.81
N SER A 1186 15.06 82.22 -25.90
CA SER A 1186 13.65 82.03 -26.24
C SER A 1186 12.71 82.24 -25.05
N VAL A 1187 11.44 82.50 -25.36
CA VAL A 1187 10.35 82.57 -24.38
C VAL A 1187 9.18 81.76 -24.88
N GLU A 1188 8.70 80.85 -24.05
CA GLU A 1188 7.51 80.05 -24.28
C GLU A 1188 6.42 80.49 -23.30
N ILE A 1189 5.19 80.66 -23.81
CA ILE A 1189 4.03 81.05 -23.03
C ILE A 1189 3.06 79.89 -23.00
N TYR A 1190 2.62 79.55 -21.80
CA TYR A 1190 1.67 78.48 -21.52
C TYR A 1190 0.39 79.05 -20.93
N ASP A 1191 -0.77 78.48 -21.27
CA ASP A 1191 -2.05 78.79 -20.61
C ASP A 1191 -2.17 78.12 -19.23
N GLY A 1192 -3.25 78.44 -18.50
CA GLY A 1192 -3.51 77.90 -17.17
C GLY A 1192 -3.74 76.38 -17.11
N GLN A 1193 -3.88 75.70 -18.25
CA GLN A 1193 -3.95 74.24 -18.36
C GLN A 1193 -2.60 73.61 -18.78
N GLY A 1194 -1.54 74.40 -18.95
CA GLY A 1194 -0.20 73.92 -19.28
C GLY A 1194 0.05 73.68 -20.78
N ARG A 1195 -0.79 74.21 -21.69
CA ARG A 1195 -0.58 74.12 -23.14
C ARG A 1195 0.24 75.30 -23.64
N ILE A 1196 1.21 75.06 -24.54
CA ILE A 1196 1.99 76.13 -25.19
C ILE A 1196 1.07 76.89 -26.15
N ILE A 1197 0.88 78.19 -25.90
CA ILE A 1197 0.08 79.06 -26.76
C ILE A 1197 0.95 79.93 -27.67
N GLN A 1198 2.18 80.25 -27.26
CA GLN A 1198 3.13 81.01 -28.08
C GLN A 1198 4.57 80.62 -27.74
N LYS A 1199 5.44 80.63 -28.76
CA LYS A 1199 6.89 80.48 -28.61
C LYS A 1199 7.61 81.53 -29.43
N HIS A 1200 8.53 82.24 -28.80
CA HIS A 1200 9.38 83.24 -29.41
C HIS A 1200 10.83 82.80 -29.24
N ALA A 1201 11.50 82.44 -30.33
CA ALA A 1201 12.89 81.99 -30.31
C ALA A 1201 13.79 82.96 -31.11
N GLY A 1202 15.09 82.95 -30.81
CA GLY A 1202 16.09 83.78 -31.50
C GLY A 1202 16.11 85.24 -31.05
N ILE A 1203 15.72 85.52 -29.79
CA ILE A 1203 15.63 86.89 -29.25
C ILE A 1203 17.02 87.49 -29.02
N ASN A 1204 17.98 86.69 -28.54
CA ASN A 1204 19.41 87.00 -28.34
C ASN A 1204 19.71 88.39 -27.74
N SER A 1205 18.86 88.84 -26.80
CA SER A 1205 18.92 90.16 -26.15
C SER A 1205 18.68 90.01 -24.65
N LEU A 1206 19.23 90.92 -23.83
CA LEU A 1206 19.00 90.97 -22.37
C LEU A 1206 17.59 91.44 -21.99
N SER A 1207 16.85 92.01 -22.94
CA SER A 1207 15.45 92.39 -22.76
C SER A 1207 14.63 92.16 -24.01
N THR A 1208 13.34 91.88 -23.83
CA THR A 1208 12.37 91.74 -24.93
C THR A 1208 10.97 92.17 -24.50
N LYS A 1209 10.14 92.58 -25.45
CA LYS A 1209 8.71 92.85 -25.25
C LYS A 1209 7.90 91.81 -25.99
N ILE A 1210 6.98 91.15 -25.28
CA ILE A 1210 6.15 90.08 -25.83
C ILE A 1210 4.67 90.39 -25.59
N ALA A 1211 3.87 90.24 -26.64
CA ALA A 1211 2.43 90.36 -26.58
C ALA A 1211 1.79 88.97 -26.46
N ILE A 1212 1.01 88.75 -25.41
CA ILE A 1212 0.16 87.58 -25.21
C ILE A 1212 -1.04 87.67 -26.16
N ARG A 1213 -0.99 86.87 -27.23
CA ARG A 1213 -1.97 86.86 -28.34
C ARG A 1213 -3.27 86.11 -28.01
N SER A 1214 -3.39 85.48 -26.85
CA SER A 1214 -4.65 84.89 -26.38
C SER A 1214 -5.66 85.99 -25.99
N THR A 1215 -6.92 85.89 -26.42
CA THR A 1215 -8.00 86.82 -26.04
C THR A 1215 -8.59 86.56 -24.65
N ILE A 1216 -8.16 85.49 -23.97
CA ILE A 1216 -8.72 85.04 -22.70
C ILE A 1216 -7.95 85.69 -21.53
N SER A 1217 -8.66 86.31 -20.60
CA SER A 1217 -8.10 86.78 -19.33
C SER A 1217 -7.81 85.60 -18.40
N GLY A 1218 -6.66 85.57 -17.76
CA GLY A 1218 -6.23 84.45 -16.93
C GLY A 1218 -4.75 84.43 -16.58
N ILE A 1219 -4.34 83.35 -15.93
CA ILE A 1219 -2.94 83.10 -15.54
C ILE A 1219 -2.22 82.43 -16.71
N TYR A 1220 -1.08 82.98 -17.07
CA TYR A 1220 -0.15 82.45 -18.07
C TYR A 1220 1.21 82.18 -17.41
N ILE A 1221 1.88 81.12 -17.86
CA ILE A 1221 3.23 80.77 -17.40
C ILE A 1221 4.23 81.06 -18.52
N PHE A 1222 5.22 81.88 -18.22
CA PHE A 1222 6.32 82.23 -19.11
C PHE A 1222 7.54 81.41 -18.73
N LYS A 1223 7.99 80.54 -19.63
CA LYS A 1223 9.27 79.86 -19.54
C LYS A 1223 10.27 80.63 -20.39
N ILE A 1224 11.19 81.33 -19.73
CA ILE A 1224 12.22 82.18 -20.33
C ILE A 1224 13.53 81.40 -20.32
N ILE A 1225 14.04 81.08 -21.49
CA ILE A 1225 15.31 80.37 -21.65
C ILE A 1225 16.35 81.41 -22.03
N THR A 1226 17.38 81.52 -21.19
CA THR A 1226 18.55 82.38 -21.41
C THR A 1226 19.76 81.53 -21.77
N GLU A 1227 20.90 82.17 -22.08
CA GLU A 1227 22.17 81.47 -22.30
C GLU A 1227 22.67 80.69 -21.09
N LYS A 1228 22.27 81.07 -19.87
CA LYS A 1228 22.78 80.46 -18.62
C LYS A 1228 21.80 79.50 -17.98
N GLU A 1229 20.50 79.78 -18.07
CA GLU A 1229 19.49 79.09 -17.30
C GLU A 1229 18.08 79.20 -17.90
N THR A 1230 17.17 78.38 -17.40
CA THR A 1230 15.74 78.45 -17.71
C THR A 1230 14.98 78.97 -16.49
N LEU A 1231 14.23 80.04 -16.68
CA LEU A 1231 13.45 80.72 -15.64
C LEU A 1231 11.96 80.59 -15.91
N ILE A 1232 11.15 80.40 -14.87
CA ILE A 1232 9.69 80.32 -14.98
C ILE A 1232 9.06 81.49 -14.21
N LYS A 1233 8.18 82.24 -14.87
CA LYS A 1233 7.46 83.39 -14.29
C LYS A 1233 5.97 83.31 -14.60
N LYS A 1234 5.15 83.59 -13.59
CA LYS A 1234 3.69 83.64 -13.69
C LYS A 1234 3.25 85.05 -14.07
N VAL A 1235 2.39 85.18 -15.07
CA VAL A 1235 1.85 86.45 -15.57
C VAL A 1235 0.32 86.40 -15.60
N ILE A 1236 -0.33 87.42 -15.04
CA ILE A 1236 -1.79 87.54 -15.03
C ILE A 1236 -2.18 88.53 -16.14
N LYS A 1237 -3.01 88.08 -17.09
CA LYS A 1237 -3.63 88.96 -18.10
C LYS A 1237 -5.07 89.24 -17.69
N ASN A 1238 -5.40 90.52 -17.47
CA ASN A 1238 -6.74 90.98 -17.14
C ASN A 1238 -7.55 91.29 -18.38
#